data_AF-E1VFP3-F1
#
_entry.id   AF-E1VFP3-F1
#
_cell.length_a   1.000
_cell.length_b   1.000
_cell.length_c   1.000
_cell.angle_alpha   90.00
_cell.angle_beta   90.00
_cell.angle_gamma   90.00
#
_symmetry.space_group_name_H-M   'P 1'
#
loop_
_entity.id
_entity.type
_entity.pdbx_description
1 polymer ?
#
loop_
_entity_poly.entity_id
_entity_poly.type
_entity_poly.pdbx_seq_one_letter_code
_entity_poly.pdbx_strand_id
1 'polypeptide(L)'
;MENDGDMLHFVEEQEQPAHNLAPCWQILLVDDEPDVHTATKLALKNLTIEGRPLRFSHAYSAAEARAMLADYGNFAVAIIDVVMETDRAGLELVRYIRETLNNQALRLILRTGQPGYAPELSTIAEYDINDYRTKTELTQARLFTSLTIAIRSFEQIHQLEANRQGLEQILAAAGELSKPIGLQKFATGIATQICALLKVDAECLVCAAMHEPEHSPYVLAAAGKYSKWIGLPLENLPDASVKALLEKSLTSRQHLYEQGACLYFRGADDQALAAYVQTAQPLELLERRLLEVFCSNISGAFENLQLYLTISELAYNDSLVGLPNRNALISALENDPVQGQCLALLDIDSFSDINSILDDRFGDEVLKAVAARLRTSFSEATFVARLSSDLFALYGSATQVHPKSIAKIFAEPFLIFGQEALRLSATSGLVLLTGSDALGVELLKNAGAALKQAKRHARGKAIYFKEAQSAAARDRIKMLNDLRNAVSAHTLELYYQPFVRLKDRAVIGAECLLRWKATNGKFISPDTFIPIAERSGLMVPIGDWVTKTALRWRKRLEGKFADDFKVAINVSHVQFSEPNFVAKMLAALDEAGVPGHHVEIELTESIAIENLELLQARIEMLRTANIHLSMDDFGTGYSSLNVLQHMHLDRLKIDRSFVSGDASDDFNMVRTILAMAGHLNLNTIAEGIETQAQLDLLVKEGCDDGQGYFFSKPLPEAEFALWLANFR
;
A
#
# COMPACT_ATOMS: atom_id res chain seq x y z
N MET A 1 -20.40 72.86 42.01
CA MET A 1 -20.19 71.55 42.66
C MET A 1 -21.21 70.63 42.01
N GLU A 2 -20.80 69.96 40.92
CA GLU A 2 -20.28 68.57 40.91
C GLU A 2 -21.42 67.59 41.19
N ASN A 3 -21.98 66.89 40.18
CA ASN A 3 -21.53 65.75 39.37
C ASN A 3 -21.93 64.38 39.97
N ASP A 4 -22.17 63.44 39.05
CA ASP A 4 -22.51 62.01 39.18
C ASP A 4 -23.98 61.70 39.50
N GLY A 5 -24.73 60.91 38.75
CA GLY A 5 -24.43 59.97 37.66
C GLY A 5 -25.44 58.83 37.76
N ASP A 6 -26.14 58.48 36.68
CA ASP A 6 -26.27 57.07 36.28
C ASP A 6 -27.02 56.85 34.95
N MET A 7 -26.52 55.85 34.24
CA MET A 7 -26.60 55.60 32.81
C MET A 7 -27.83 54.80 32.32
N LEU A 8 -28.01 54.93 31.01
CA LEU A 8 -28.89 54.23 30.06
C LEU A 8 -28.78 52.69 30.03
N HIS A 9 -29.85 52.05 29.54
CA HIS A 9 -29.75 50.88 28.64
C HIS A 9 -30.78 50.98 27.50
N PHE A 10 -30.27 51.00 26.27
CA PHE A 10 -31.04 50.91 25.01
C PHE A 10 -31.31 49.44 24.67
N VAL A 11 -32.47 49.15 24.06
CA VAL A 11 -32.76 47.88 23.37
C VAL A 11 -32.76 48.18 21.87
N GLU A 12 -31.88 47.50 21.14
CA GLU A 12 -31.72 47.58 19.68
C GLU A 12 -32.94 47.02 18.95
N GLU A 13 -33.52 47.82 18.05
CA GLU A 13 -34.43 47.34 17.02
C GLU A 13 -33.60 46.63 15.94
N GLN A 14 -33.79 45.31 15.80
CA GLN A 14 -33.16 44.49 14.76
C GLN A 14 -33.74 44.84 13.39
N GLU A 15 -32.88 45.30 12.47
CA GLU A 15 -33.20 45.43 11.06
C GLU A 15 -33.51 44.07 10.42
N GLN A 16 -34.67 43.98 9.77
CA GLN A 16 -35.12 42.79 9.04
C GLN A 16 -34.33 42.62 7.72
N PRO A 17 -33.99 41.38 7.31
CA PRO A 17 -33.28 41.13 6.06
C PRO A 17 -34.19 41.36 4.84
N ALA A 18 -33.60 41.94 3.79
CA ALA A 18 -34.26 42.39 2.58
C ALA A 18 -35.10 41.31 1.86
N HIS A 19 -36.41 41.56 1.73
CA HIS A 19 -37.31 40.79 0.86
C HIS A 19 -37.35 41.37 -0.57
N ASN A 20 -37.14 40.48 -1.55
CA ASN A 20 -37.49 40.56 -2.99
C ASN A 20 -37.99 41.91 -3.53
N LEU A 21 -37.07 42.72 -4.04
CA LEU A 21 -37.36 43.77 -5.02
C LEU A 21 -37.10 43.20 -6.42
N ALA A 22 -37.95 43.53 -7.40
CA ALA A 22 -37.76 43.15 -8.80
C ALA A 22 -36.32 43.46 -9.29
N PRO A 23 -35.74 42.63 -10.18
CA PRO A 23 -34.35 42.81 -10.61
C PRO A 23 -34.17 44.19 -11.22
N CYS A 24 -33.24 44.98 -10.67
CA CYS A 24 -32.95 46.34 -11.09
C CYS A 24 -31.48 46.47 -11.47
N TRP A 25 -31.18 47.33 -12.45
CA TRP A 25 -29.80 47.61 -12.84
C TRP A 25 -29.17 48.54 -11.82
N GLN A 26 -28.12 48.09 -11.15
CA GLN A 26 -27.35 48.90 -10.21
C GLN A 26 -26.33 49.75 -10.97
N ILE A 27 -26.45 51.06 -10.87
CA ILE A 27 -25.58 52.03 -11.52
C ILE A 27 -24.83 52.82 -10.45
N LEU A 28 -23.50 52.80 -10.50
CA LEU A 28 -22.67 53.59 -9.60
C LEU A 28 -22.41 54.96 -10.23
N LEU A 29 -22.70 56.04 -9.50
CA LEU A 29 -22.33 57.41 -9.87
C LEU A 29 -21.19 57.84 -8.95
N VAL A 30 -20.07 58.27 -9.55
CA VAL A 30 -18.89 58.76 -8.84
C VAL A 30 -18.56 60.17 -9.32
N ASP A 31 -18.75 61.16 -8.44
CA ASP A 31 -18.52 62.58 -8.72
C ASP A 31 -18.42 63.34 -7.39
N ASP A 32 -17.59 64.36 -7.29
CA ASP A 32 -17.47 65.17 -6.07
C ASP A 32 -18.56 66.26 -5.97
N GLU A 33 -19.31 66.53 -7.05
CA GLU A 33 -20.37 67.54 -7.09
C GLU A 33 -21.78 66.96 -6.80
N PRO A 34 -22.41 67.28 -5.65
CA PRO A 34 -23.73 66.72 -5.28
C PRO A 34 -24.87 67.06 -6.25
N ASP A 35 -24.78 68.22 -6.90
CA ASP A 35 -25.78 68.66 -7.89
C ASP A 35 -25.81 67.74 -9.11
N VAL A 36 -24.65 67.21 -9.53
CA VAL A 36 -24.55 66.32 -10.69
C VAL A 36 -25.23 64.98 -10.41
N HIS A 37 -25.11 64.46 -9.19
CA HIS A 37 -25.84 63.26 -8.76
C HIS A 37 -27.36 63.46 -8.83
N THR A 38 -27.84 64.59 -8.34
CA THR A 38 -29.26 64.93 -8.33
C THR A 38 -29.79 65.11 -9.75
N ALA A 39 -29.05 65.82 -10.60
CA ALA A 39 -29.39 66.04 -12.01
C ALA A 39 -29.42 64.72 -12.80
N THR A 40 -28.43 63.85 -12.61
CA THR A 40 -28.34 62.54 -13.28
C THR A 40 -29.51 61.63 -12.89
N LYS A 41 -29.82 61.57 -11.58
CA LYS A 41 -30.95 60.78 -11.05
C LYS A 41 -32.30 61.31 -11.54
N LEU A 42 -32.46 62.63 -11.63
CA LEU A 42 -33.69 63.24 -12.13
C LEU A 42 -33.86 63.00 -13.63
N ALA A 43 -32.78 63.12 -14.42
CA ALA A 43 -32.79 62.91 -15.86
C ALA A 43 -33.14 61.46 -16.24
N LEU A 44 -32.74 60.47 -15.44
CA LEU A 44 -33.00 59.05 -15.71
C LEU A 44 -34.18 58.47 -14.91
N LYS A 45 -34.95 59.33 -14.24
CA LYS A 45 -36.09 58.90 -13.41
C LYS A 45 -37.16 58.22 -14.27
N ASN A 46 -37.67 57.08 -13.80
CA ASN A 46 -38.72 56.26 -14.43
C ASN A 46 -38.35 55.63 -15.79
N LEU A 47 -37.08 55.60 -16.18
CA LEU A 47 -36.63 54.87 -17.37
C LEU A 47 -36.37 53.40 -17.03
N THR A 48 -36.67 52.53 -17.99
CA THR A 48 -36.40 51.10 -17.93
C THR A 48 -35.53 50.69 -19.11
N ILE A 49 -34.53 49.85 -18.87
CA ILE A 49 -33.65 49.27 -19.90
C ILE A 49 -33.79 47.76 -19.81
N GLU A 50 -34.07 47.10 -20.94
CA GLU A 50 -34.36 45.64 -21.00
C GLU A 50 -35.44 45.22 -19.97
N GLY A 51 -36.49 46.03 -19.82
CA GLY A 51 -37.62 45.76 -18.92
C GLY A 51 -37.34 45.94 -17.42
N ARG A 52 -36.11 46.31 -17.02
CA ARG A 52 -35.72 46.49 -15.61
C ARG A 52 -35.53 47.97 -15.25
N PRO A 53 -35.93 48.40 -14.04
CA PRO A 53 -35.69 49.77 -13.57
C PRO A 53 -34.22 50.00 -13.19
N LEU A 54 -33.80 51.26 -13.20
CA LEU A 54 -32.46 51.69 -12.79
C LEU A 54 -32.43 52.05 -11.30
N ARG A 55 -31.42 51.57 -10.57
CA ARG A 55 -31.11 51.97 -9.18
C ARG A 55 -29.73 52.62 -9.15
N PHE A 56 -29.62 53.78 -8.51
CA PHE A 56 -28.38 54.55 -8.44
C PHE A 56 -27.78 54.50 -7.04
N SER A 57 -26.50 54.17 -6.97
CA SER A 57 -25.65 54.35 -5.79
C SER A 57 -24.70 55.52 -6.04
N HIS A 58 -24.37 56.26 -5.00
CA HIS A 58 -23.70 57.55 -5.11
C HIS A 58 -22.43 57.54 -4.26
N ALA A 59 -21.28 57.75 -4.88
CA ALA A 59 -20.00 57.96 -4.20
C ALA A 59 -19.50 59.38 -4.51
N TYR A 60 -19.12 60.13 -3.47
CA TYR A 60 -18.68 61.52 -3.58
C TYR A 60 -17.16 61.66 -3.64
N SER A 61 -16.46 60.54 -3.62
CA SER A 61 -15.00 60.46 -3.68
C SER A 61 -14.56 59.14 -4.33
N ALA A 62 -13.34 59.11 -4.87
CA ALA A 62 -12.73 57.88 -5.35
C ALA A 62 -12.57 56.86 -4.22
N ALA A 63 -12.31 57.31 -2.98
CA ALA A 63 -12.20 56.44 -1.81
C ALA A 63 -13.54 55.77 -1.45
N GLU A 64 -14.64 56.53 -1.43
CA GLU A 64 -15.99 55.98 -1.24
C GLU A 64 -16.36 55.00 -2.34
N ALA A 65 -16.04 55.32 -3.60
CA ALA A 65 -16.32 54.42 -4.72
C ALA A 65 -15.56 53.09 -4.58
N ARG A 66 -14.29 53.12 -4.14
CA ARG A 66 -13.51 51.90 -3.86
C ARG A 66 -14.16 51.06 -2.77
N ALA A 67 -14.61 51.67 -1.67
CA ALA A 67 -15.31 50.96 -0.60
C ALA A 67 -16.62 50.31 -1.10
N MET A 68 -17.43 51.06 -1.88
CA MET A 68 -18.67 50.52 -2.45
C MET A 68 -18.42 49.39 -3.44
N LEU A 69 -17.37 49.47 -4.26
CA LEU A 69 -17.01 48.41 -5.21
C LEU A 69 -16.42 47.17 -4.54
N ALA A 70 -15.86 47.31 -3.32
CA ALA A 70 -15.39 46.19 -2.51
C ALA A 70 -16.53 45.45 -1.79
N ASP A 71 -17.53 46.19 -1.28
CA ASP A 71 -18.62 45.63 -0.48
C ASP A 71 -19.89 45.26 -1.30
N TYR A 72 -20.12 45.90 -2.45
CA TYR A 72 -21.31 45.69 -3.30
C TYR A 72 -20.92 45.16 -4.71
N GLY A 73 -20.93 43.84 -4.86
CA GLY A 73 -20.38 43.16 -6.04
C GLY A 73 -21.27 43.04 -7.29
N ASN A 74 -22.22 43.94 -7.57
CA ASN A 74 -23.08 43.77 -8.76
C ASN A 74 -23.53 45.07 -9.45
N PHE A 75 -22.61 46.01 -9.66
CA PHE A 75 -22.86 47.18 -10.51
C PHE A 75 -22.77 46.80 -11.99
N ALA A 76 -23.77 47.19 -12.78
CA ALA A 76 -23.76 46.99 -14.23
C ALA A 76 -22.91 48.05 -14.93
N VAL A 77 -23.02 49.31 -14.47
CA VAL A 77 -22.32 50.46 -15.05
C VAL A 77 -21.84 51.38 -13.93
N ALA A 78 -20.61 51.89 -14.05
CA ALA A 78 -20.12 53.00 -13.25
C ALA A 78 -19.94 54.23 -14.14
N ILE A 79 -20.55 55.34 -13.75
CA ILE A 79 -20.36 56.66 -14.36
C ILE A 79 -19.39 57.43 -13.46
N ILE A 80 -18.20 57.71 -13.96
CA ILE A 80 -17.07 58.22 -13.17
C ILE A 80 -16.64 59.57 -13.73
N ASP A 81 -16.58 60.58 -12.87
CA ASP A 81 -15.89 61.83 -13.22
C ASP A 81 -14.37 61.62 -13.23
N VAL A 82 -13.73 62.08 -14.31
CA VAL A 82 -12.28 61.94 -14.50
C VAL A 82 -11.51 62.81 -13.50
N VAL A 83 -12.02 64.03 -13.24
CA VAL A 83 -11.40 65.02 -12.37
C VAL A 83 -12.31 65.21 -11.14
N MET A 84 -11.80 64.85 -9.97
CA MET A 84 -12.50 64.97 -8.68
C MET A 84 -11.54 65.60 -7.66
N GLU A 85 -11.15 64.87 -6.62
CA GLU A 85 -10.21 65.35 -5.59
C GLU A 85 -8.82 65.62 -6.17
N THR A 86 -8.46 64.90 -7.23
CA THR A 86 -7.30 65.14 -8.07
C THR A 86 -7.68 65.07 -9.54
N ASP A 87 -6.81 65.58 -10.41
CA ASP A 87 -6.97 65.53 -11.86
C ASP A 87 -6.83 64.12 -12.47
N ARG A 88 -6.52 63.12 -11.64
CA ARG A 88 -6.35 61.71 -12.03
C ARG A 88 -7.20 60.73 -11.23
N ALA A 89 -7.96 61.20 -10.24
CA ALA A 89 -8.69 60.35 -9.31
C ALA A 89 -9.64 59.37 -10.02
N GLY A 90 -10.36 59.82 -11.04
CA GLY A 90 -11.28 58.97 -11.82
C GLY A 90 -10.54 57.89 -12.63
N LEU A 91 -9.41 58.22 -13.25
CA LEU A 91 -8.61 57.26 -14.00
C LEU A 91 -7.91 56.25 -13.09
N GLU A 92 -7.43 56.68 -11.92
CA GLU A 92 -6.89 55.76 -10.91
C GLU A 92 -7.97 54.82 -10.36
N LEU A 93 -9.21 55.26 -10.27
CA LEU A 93 -10.34 54.39 -9.93
C LEU A 93 -10.61 53.35 -11.04
N VAL A 94 -10.56 53.74 -12.31
CA VAL A 94 -10.65 52.80 -13.45
C VAL A 94 -9.54 51.75 -13.39
N ARG A 95 -8.30 52.18 -13.13
CA ARG A 95 -7.16 51.27 -12.96
C ARG A 95 -7.37 50.32 -11.80
N TYR A 96 -7.85 50.82 -10.66
CA TYR A 96 -8.18 49.97 -9.52
C TYR A 96 -9.23 48.90 -9.87
N ILE A 97 -10.29 49.26 -10.61
CA ILE A 97 -11.33 48.32 -11.05
C ILE A 97 -10.76 47.19 -11.93
N ARG A 98 -9.89 47.52 -12.89
CA ARG A 98 -9.36 46.55 -13.87
C ARG A 98 -8.12 45.80 -13.38
N GLU A 99 -7.19 46.47 -12.70
CA GLU A 99 -5.92 45.88 -12.25
C GLU A 99 -6.03 45.26 -10.86
N THR A 100 -6.78 45.88 -9.94
CA THR A 100 -6.85 45.42 -8.53
C THR A 100 -8.06 44.54 -8.26
N LEU A 101 -9.27 44.97 -8.65
CA LEU A 101 -10.48 44.16 -8.51
C LEU A 101 -10.62 43.09 -9.61
N ASN A 102 -9.85 43.23 -10.70
CA ASN A 102 -9.94 42.39 -11.89
C ASN A 102 -11.39 42.24 -12.42
N ASN A 103 -12.20 43.28 -12.27
CA ASN A 103 -13.59 43.26 -12.70
C ASN A 103 -13.65 43.71 -14.16
N GLN A 104 -13.66 42.76 -15.08
CA GLN A 104 -13.80 43.02 -16.52
C GLN A 104 -15.27 43.18 -16.94
N ALA A 105 -16.24 42.74 -16.14
CA ALA A 105 -17.66 42.82 -16.50
C ALA A 105 -18.22 44.25 -16.35
N LEU A 106 -17.86 44.97 -15.29
CA LEU A 106 -18.36 46.33 -15.01
C LEU A 106 -18.08 47.28 -16.18
N ARG A 107 -19.11 47.96 -16.66
CA ARG A 107 -19.01 48.91 -17.78
C ARG A 107 -18.71 50.31 -17.25
N LEU A 108 -17.84 51.04 -17.93
CA LEU A 108 -17.32 52.33 -17.47
C LEU A 108 -17.72 53.44 -18.44
N ILE A 109 -18.41 54.45 -17.93
CA ILE A 109 -18.72 55.68 -18.65
C ILE A 109 -17.96 56.80 -17.95
N LEU A 110 -17.03 57.42 -18.65
CA LEU A 110 -16.27 58.54 -18.12
C LEU A 110 -16.92 59.86 -18.48
N ARG A 111 -16.98 60.76 -17.52
CA ARG A 111 -17.40 62.14 -17.73
C ARG A 111 -16.35 63.13 -17.24
N THR A 112 -16.34 64.34 -17.78
CA THR A 112 -15.47 65.43 -17.26
C THR A 112 -16.10 66.80 -17.43
N GLY A 113 -15.84 67.72 -16.51
CA GLY A 113 -16.16 69.14 -16.68
C GLY A 113 -15.24 69.88 -17.66
N GLN A 114 -14.07 69.32 -18.00
CA GLN A 114 -13.01 70.03 -18.73
C GLN A 114 -12.65 69.34 -20.06
N PRO A 115 -12.86 69.99 -21.23
CA PRO A 115 -12.67 69.36 -22.55
C PRO A 115 -11.24 68.87 -22.85
N GLY A 116 -10.23 69.33 -22.12
CA GLY A 116 -8.81 69.05 -22.38
C GLY A 116 -8.23 67.82 -21.68
N TYR A 117 -8.97 67.17 -20.77
CA TYR A 117 -8.50 66.02 -19.97
C TYR A 117 -8.92 64.66 -20.54
N ALA A 118 -9.04 64.57 -21.87
CA ALA A 118 -9.40 63.32 -22.53
C ALA A 118 -8.31 62.25 -22.32
N PRO A 119 -8.68 61.04 -21.87
CA PRO A 119 -7.72 59.94 -21.80
C PRO A 119 -7.22 59.59 -23.21
N GLU A 120 -5.99 59.09 -23.29
CA GLU A 120 -5.43 58.64 -24.56
C GLU A 120 -6.28 57.51 -25.16
N LEU A 121 -6.32 57.40 -26.49
CA LEU A 121 -7.06 56.32 -27.17
C LEU A 121 -6.58 54.93 -26.73
N SER A 122 -5.29 54.81 -26.40
CA SER A 122 -4.68 53.63 -25.78
C SER A 122 -5.32 53.30 -24.43
N THR A 123 -5.51 54.27 -23.55
CA THR A 123 -6.15 54.12 -22.24
C THR A 123 -7.61 53.68 -22.34
N ILE A 124 -8.35 54.24 -23.30
CA ILE A 124 -9.76 53.85 -23.56
C ILE A 124 -9.84 52.39 -23.98
N ALA A 125 -8.94 51.94 -24.86
CA ALA A 125 -8.89 50.56 -25.34
C ALA A 125 -8.37 49.59 -24.27
N GLU A 126 -7.33 49.97 -23.52
CA GLU A 126 -6.70 49.14 -22.49
C GLU A 126 -7.64 48.82 -21.32
N TYR A 127 -8.45 49.79 -20.90
CA TYR A 127 -9.36 49.63 -19.77
C TYR A 127 -10.83 49.39 -20.16
N ASP A 128 -11.10 49.21 -21.46
CA ASP A 128 -12.44 48.96 -22.01
C ASP A 128 -13.48 49.98 -21.51
N ILE A 129 -13.17 51.27 -21.72
CA ILE A 129 -14.05 52.39 -21.39
C ILE A 129 -15.13 52.52 -22.47
N ASN A 130 -16.40 52.42 -22.07
CA ASN A 130 -17.53 52.30 -23.01
C ASN A 130 -17.95 53.63 -23.65
N ASP A 131 -17.80 54.74 -22.93
CA ASP A 131 -18.04 56.09 -23.47
C ASP A 131 -17.25 57.12 -22.65
N TYR A 132 -16.85 58.22 -23.28
CA TYR A 132 -16.18 59.36 -22.64
C TYR A 132 -16.77 60.66 -23.18
N ARG A 133 -17.29 61.50 -22.29
CA ARG A 133 -18.00 62.74 -22.67
C ARG A 133 -17.75 63.89 -21.71
N THR A 134 -17.92 65.12 -22.19
CA THR A 134 -17.95 66.28 -21.28
C THR A 134 -19.32 66.39 -20.57
N LYS A 135 -19.37 66.99 -19.38
CA LYS A 135 -20.60 67.19 -18.58
C LYS A 135 -21.67 67.96 -19.39
N THR A 136 -21.26 68.86 -20.29
CA THR A 136 -22.16 69.63 -21.17
C THR A 136 -22.69 68.83 -22.37
N GLU A 137 -22.00 67.76 -22.78
CA GLU A 137 -22.41 66.88 -23.89
C GLU A 137 -23.37 65.77 -23.48
N LEU A 138 -23.50 65.50 -22.16
CA LEU A 138 -24.33 64.45 -21.58
C LEU A 138 -25.78 64.92 -21.42
N THR A 139 -26.48 65.12 -22.53
CA THR A 139 -27.94 65.32 -22.51
C THR A 139 -28.66 64.06 -22.05
N GLN A 140 -29.91 64.18 -21.56
CA GLN A 140 -30.73 63.05 -21.13
C GLN A 140 -30.80 61.93 -22.18
N ALA A 141 -30.99 62.29 -23.45
CA ALA A 141 -31.06 61.33 -24.55
C ALA A 141 -29.73 60.59 -24.77
N ARG A 142 -28.60 61.31 -24.71
CA ARG A 142 -27.27 60.73 -24.88
C ARG A 142 -26.88 59.82 -23.72
N LEU A 143 -27.13 60.27 -22.49
CA LEU A 143 -26.91 59.48 -21.30
C LEU A 143 -27.72 58.18 -21.33
N PHE A 144 -28.98 58.24 -21.75
CA PHE A 144 -29.81 57.04 -21.93
C PHE A 144 -29.24 56.08 -22.99
N THR A 145 -28.78 56.59 -24.14
CA THR A 145 -28.17 55.73 -25.18
C THR A 145 -26.88 55.08 -24.72
N SER A 146 -25.98 55.82 -24.08
CA SER A 146 -24.70 55.29 -23.57
C SER A 146 -24.94 54.25 -22.48
N LEU A 147 -25.89 54.51 -21.58
CA LEU A 147 -26.28 53.56 -20.54
C LEU A 147 -26.93 52.30 -21.10
N THR A 148 -27.78 52.43 -22.14
CA THR A 148 -28.41 51.29 -22.80
C THR A 148 -27.37 50.39 -23.48
N ILE A 149 -26.41 50.98 -24.18
CA ILE A 149 -25.31 50.23 -24.83
C ILE A 149 -24.44 49.54 -23.78
N ALA A 150 -24.07 50.26 -22.72
CA ALA A 150 -23.29 49.72 -21.62
C ALA A 150 -24.01 48.53 -20.96
N ILE A 151 -25.28 48.69 -20.56
CA ILE A 151 -26.06 47.61 -19.92
C ILE A 151 -26.19 46.39 -20.83
N ARG A 152 -26.43 46.57 -22.13
CA ARG A 152 -26.46 45.44 -23.08
C ARG A 152 -25.11 44.74 -23.19
N SER A 153 -24.01 45.49 -23.20
CA SER A 153 -22.66 44.93 -23.19
C SER A 153 -22.37 44.16 -21.90
N PHE A 154 -22.77 44.70 -20.74
CA PHE A 154 -22.67 44.04 -19.44
C PHE A 154 -23.40 42.69 -19.44
N GLU A 155 -24.66 42.68 -19.89
CA GLU A 155 -25.47 41.47 -19.94
C GLU A 155 -24.89 40.42 -20.89
N GLN A 156 -24.35 40.82 -22.03
CA GLN A 156 -23.66 39.91 -22.96
C GLN A 156 -22.41 39.27 -22.34
N ILE A 157 -21.59 40.06 -21.64
CA ILE A 157 -20.38 39.54 -20.98
C ILE A 157 -20.77 38.55 -19.88
N HIS A 158 -21.76 38.88 -19.05
CA HIS A 158 -22.25 37.96 -18.02
C HIS A 158 -22.82 36.67 -18.61
N GLN A 159 -23.53 36.72 -19.74
CA GLN A 159 -24.00 35.53 -20.44
C GLN A 159 -22.84 34.67 -20.96
N LEU A 160 -21.79 35.28 -21.50
CA LEU A 160 -20.60 34.56 -21.97
C LEU A 160 -19.81 33.94 -20.80
N GLU A 161 -19.65 34.66 -19.70
CA GLU A 161 -18.99 34.17 -18.50
C GLU A 161 -19.76 33.00 -17.85
N ALA A 162 -21.09 33.10 -17.74
CA ALA A 162 -21.92 32.01 -17.24
C ALA A 162 -21.82 30.76 -18.13
N ASN A 163 -21.84 30.94 -19.45
CA ASN A 163 -21.63 29.84 -20.40
C ASN A 163 -20.23 29.21 -20.27
N ARG A 164 -19.18 30.02 -20.09
CA ARG A 164 -17.82 29.52 -19.89
C ARG A 164 -17.70 28.76 -18.58
N GLN A 165 -18.22 29.32 -17.48
CA GLN A 165 -18.17 28.71 -16.15
C GLN A 165 -18.95 27.39 -16.08
N GLY A 166 -20.14 27.31 -16.68
CA GLY A 166 -20.93 26.08 -16.73
C GLY A 166 -20.16 24.95 -17.42
N LEU A 167 -19.58 25.22 -18.60
CA LEU A 167 -18.72 24.28 -19.32
C LEU A 167 -17.45 23.91 -18.55
N GLU A 168 -16.77 24.87 -17.93
CA GLU A 168 -15.59 24.61 -17.11
C GLU A 168 -15.89 23.71 -15.90
N GLN A 169 -17.02 23.91 -15.23
CA GLN A 169 -17.45 23.04 -14.13
C GLN A 169 -17.77 21.62 -14.60
N ILE A 170 -18.43 21.48 -15.75
CA ILE A 170 -18.72 20.17 -16.38
C ILE A 170 -17.39 19.45 -16.70
N LEU A 171 -16.42 20.16 -17.28
CA LEU A 171 -15.11 19.60 -17.63
C LEU A 171 -14.25 19.30 -16.39
N ALA A 172 -14.21 20.20 -15.41
CA ALA A 172 -13.44 20.02 -14.18
C ALA A 172 -14.00 18.90 -13.31
N ALA A 173 -15.32 18.67 -13.34
CA ALA A 173 -15.93 17.54 -12.67
C ALA A 173 -15.31 16.21 -13.12
N ALA A 174 -14.83 16.09 -14.37
CA ALA A 174 -14.17 14.89 -14.87
C ALA A 174 -12.81 14.59 -14.20
N GLY A 175 -12.14 15.58 -13.61
CA GLY A 175 -10.84 15.42 -12.95
C GLY A 175 -10.92 15.09 -11.45
N GLU A 176 -12.03 15.39 -10.78
CA GLU A 176 -12.22 15.20 -9.33
C GLU A 176 -13.10 13.99 -8.99
N LEU A 177 -13.33 13.09 -9.96
CA LEU A 177 -14.38 12.08 -9.95
C LEU A 177 -14.28 11.01 -8.87
N SER A 178 -13.13 10.80 -8.21
CA SER A 178 -13.02 9.76 -7.19
C SER A 178 -13.84 10.03 -5.91
N LYS A 179 -14.60 11.13 -5.84
CA LYS A 179 -15.38 11.54 -4.66
C LYS A 179 -16.84 11.84 -5.02
N PRO A 180 -17.81 11.65 -4.09
CA PRO A 180 -19.22 12.03 -4.27
C PRO A 180 -19.44 13.49 -4.72
N ILE A 181 -18.49 14.37 -4.40
CA ILE A 181 -18.46 15.78 -4.78
C ILE A 181 -18.40 15.98 -6.30
N GLY A 182 -17.78 15.06 -7.06
CA GLY A 182 -17.63 15.17 -8.51
C GLY A 182 -18.97 15.17 -9.26
N LEU A 183 -19.89 14.27 -8.88
CA LEU A 183 -21.23 14.19 -9.49
C LEU A 183 -22.07 15.44 -9.19
N GLN A 184 -21.94 16.00 -7.99
CA GLN A 184 -22.62 17.23 -7.59
C GLN A 184 -22.10 18.44 -8.38
N LYS A 185 -20.78 18.56 -8.56
CA LYS A 185 -20.17 19.60 -9.39
C LYS A 185 -20.61 19.47 -10.85
N PHE A 186 -20.67 18.25 -11.38
CA PHE A 186 -21.19 17.98 -12.73
C PHE A 186 -22.64 18.44 -12.89
N ALA A 187 -23.52 18.05 -11.97
CA ALA A 187 -24.93 18.47 -11.97
C ALA A 187 -25.10 20.00 -11.83
N THR A 188 -24.24 20.65 -11.06
CA THR A 188 -24.23 22.12 -10.89
C THR A 188 -23.82 22.82 -12.19
N GLY A 189 -22.82 22.29 -12.89
CA GLY A 189 -22.42 22.76 -14.21
C GLY A 189 -23.53 22.60 -15.24
N ILE A 190 -24.27 21.47 -15.23
CA ILE A 190 -25.47 21.27 -16.08
C ILE A 190 -26.52 22.36 -15.80
N ALA A 191 -26.86 22.57 -14.52
CA ALA A 191 -27.86 23.57 -14.13
C ALA A 191 -27.49 24.98 -14.63
N THR A 192 -26.23 25.36 -14.42
CA THR A 192 -25.67 26.66 -14.83
C THR A 192 -25.74 26.84 -16.35
N GLN A 193 -25.37 25.80 -17.10
CA GLN A 193 -25.34 25.86 -18.56
C GLN A 193 -26.75 25.90 -19.19
N ILE A 194 -27.71 25.17 -18.62
CA ILE A 194 -29.12 25.23 -19.07
C ILE A 194 -29.69 26.64 -18.85
N CYS A 195 -29.47 27.23 -17.68
CA CYS A 195 -29.93 28.59 -17.39
C CYS A 195 -29.31 29.61 -18.36
N ALA A 196 -28.01 29.48 -18.64
CA ALA A 196 -27.30 30.36 -19.56
C ALA A 196 -27.78 30.23 -21.02
N LEU A 197 -28.05 29.00 -21.49
CA LEU A 197 -28.57 28.73 -22.84
C LEU A 197 -29.97 29.31 -23.05
N LEU A 198 -30.83 29.22 -22.02
CA LEU A 198 -32.21 29.69 -22.09
C LEU A 198 -32.40 31.14 -21.67
N LYS A 199 -31.33 31.82 -21.23
CA LYS A 199 -31.39 33.20 -20.70
C LYS A 199 -32.45 33.38 -19.62
N VAL A 200 -32.67 32.33 -18.82
CA VAL A 200 -33.58 32.36 -17.68
C VAL A 200 -32.79 32.66 -16.41
N ASP A 201 -33.45 33.33 -15.47
CA ASP A 201 -32.91 33.47 -14.12
C ASP A 201 -32.63 32.06 -13.55
N ALA A 202 -31.70 31.96 -12.60
CA ALA A 202 -31.09 30.71 -12.16
C ALA A 202 -32.04 29.75 -11.40
N GLU A 203 -33.26 29.48 -11.87
CA GLU A 203 -34.24 28.56 -11.29
C GLU A 203 -34.20 27.21 -12.02
N CYS A 204 -33.17 26.42 -11.72
CA CYS A 204 -32.97 25.09 -12.28
C CYS A 204 -32.77 24.06 -11.17
N LEU A 205 -33.25 22.84 -11.39
CA LEU A 205 -33.20 21.73 -10.46
C LEU A 205 -32.71 20.49 -11.23
N VAL A 206 -31.64 19.85 -10.77
CA VAL A 206 -31.10 18.62 -11.37
C VAL A 206 -31.18 17.50 -10.35
N CYS A 207 -31.90 16.44 -10.69
CA CYS A 207 -31.99 15.22 -9.89
C CYS A 207 -31.29 14.05 -10.59
N ALA A 208 -30.81 13.11 -9.78
CA ALA A 208 -30.32 11.81 -10.24
C ALA A 208 -31.30 10.71 -9.86
N ALA A 209 -31.48 9.79 -10.81
CA ALA A 209 -32.01 8.46 -10.56
C ALA A 209 -30.86 7.46 -10.67
N MET A 210 -30.53 6.79 -9.56
CA MET A 210 -29.56 5.69 -9.51
C MET A 210 -30.30 4.37 -9.35
N HIS A 211 -29.79 3.32 -9.97
CA HIS A 211 -30.46 2.01 -10.02
C HIS A 211 -30.28 1.23 -8.72
N GLU A 212 -31.04 1.60 -7.69
CA GLU A 212 -31.43 0.67 -6.63
C GLU A 212 -32.95 0.78 -6.46
N PRO A 213 -33.72 -0.33 -6.58
CA PRO A 213 -35.18 -0.29 -6.49
C PRO A 213 -35.71 0.23 -5.13
N GLU A 214 -34.86 0.31 -4.11
CA GLU A 214 -35.18 0.88 -2.78
C GLU A 214 -34.84 2.38 -2.65
N HIS A 215 -34.12 2.98 -3.60
CA HIS A 215 -33.68 4.38 -3.52
C HIS A 215 -34.46 5.29 -4.48
N SER A 216 -35.31 6.15 -3.91
CA SER A 216 -35.96 7.23 -4.65
C SER A 216 -34.91 8.14 -5.31
N PRO A 217 -35.16 8.69 -6.52
CA PRO A 217 -34.34 9.75 -7.08
C PRO A 217 -34.18 10.90 -6.08
N TYR A 218 -33.07 11.63 -6.13
CA TYR A 218 -32.79 12.74 -5.22
C TYR A 218 -32.12 13.91 -5.94
N VAL A 219 -32.21 15.10 -5.33
CA VAL A 219 -31.68 16.33 -5.92
C VAL A 219 -30.17 16.42 -5.73
N LEU A 220 -29.42 16.48 -6.83
CA LEU A 220 -27.97 16.67 -6.80
C LEU A 220 -27.57 18.14 -6.77
N ALA A 221 -28.21 18.95 -7.61
CA ALA A 221 -27.91 20.36 -7.74
C ALA A 221 -29.20 21.15 -7.94
N ALA A 222 -29.22 22.36 -7.43
CA ALA A 222 -30.34 23.26 -7.59
C ALA A 222 -29.84 24.71 -7.54
N ALA A 223 -30.53 25.58 -8.25
CA ALA A 223 -30.22 26.99 -8.32
C ALA A 223 -31.47 27.83 -7.98
N GLY A 224 -31.24 29.08 -7.56
CA GLY A 224 -32.31 30.05 -7.32
C GLY A 224 -33.22 29.63 -6.17
N LYS A 225 -34.54 29.70 -6.38
CA LYS A 225 -35.53 29.33 -5.36
C LYS A 225 -35.48 27.85 -4.95
N TYR A 226 -34.90 26.99 -5.79
CA TYR A 226 -34.78 25.55 -5.55
C TYR A 226 -33.53 25.15 -4.77
N SER A 227 -32.60 26.08 -4.50
CA SER A 227 -31.33 25.83 -3.79
C SER A 227 -31.50 25.09 -2.46
N LYS A 228 -32.61 25.30 -1.75
CA LYS A 228 -32.94 24.64 -0.47
C LYS A 228 -33.28 23.15 -0.60
N TRP A 229 -33.40 22.62 -1.81
CA TRP A 229 -33.85 21.25 -2.07
C TRP A 229 -32.72 20.28 -2.38
N ILE A 230 -31.47 20.75 -2.43
CA ILE A 230 -30.29 19.90 -2.63
C ILE A 230 -30.24 18.81 -1.56
N GLY A 231 -30.06 17.56 -1.99
CA GLY A 231 -30.02 16.38 -1.12
C GLY A 231 -31.38 15.82 -0.71
N LEU A 232 -32.50 16.47 -1.05
CA LEU A 232 -33.83 15.93 -0.77
C LEU A 232 -34.18 14.79 -1.74
N PRO A 233 -34.80 13.70 -1.25
CA PRO A 233 -35.49 12.73 -2.09
C PRO A 233 -36.59 13.41 -2.90
N LEU A 234 -36.77 12.97 -4.15
CA LEU A 234 -37.77 13.49 -5.09
C LEU A 234 -39.19 13.38 -4.51
N GLU A 235 -39.46 12.33 -3.73
CA GLU A 235 -40.72 12.13 -3.04
C GLU A 235 -41.09 13.27 -2.06
N ASN A 236 -40.08 13.92 -1.47
CA ASN A 236 -40.20 14.95 -0.43
C ASN A 236 -40.11 16.38 -0.99
N LEU A 237 -40.14 16.54 -2.31
CA LEU A 237 -40.12 17.87 -2.92
C LEU A 237 -41.41 18.66 -2.59
N PRO A 238 -41.30 19.93 -2.16
CA PRO A 238 -42.47 20.74 -1.80
C PRO A 238 -43.41 21.05 -2.98
N ASP A 239 -42.88 21.08 -4.20
CA ASP A 239 -43.64 21.39 -5.41
C ASP A 239 -44.05 20.10 -6.15
N ALA A 240 -45.35 19.78 -6.06
CA ALA A 240 -45.93 18.59 -6.68
C ALA A 240 -45.88 18.61 -8.21
N SER A 241 -45.87 19.80 -8.83
CA SER A 241 -45.82 19.92 -10.29
C SER A 241 -44.43 19.58 -10.84
N VAL A 242 -43.38 20.14 -10.21
CA VAL A 242 -41.97 19.88 -10.56
C VAL A 242 -41.63 18.41 -10.31
N LYS A 243 -42.09 17.86 -9.17
CA LYS A 243 -41.96 16.43 -8.85
C LYS A 243 -42.55 15.54 -9.95
N ALA A 244 -43.80 15.76 -10.33
CA ALA A 244 -44.48 14.95 -11.32
C ALA A 244 -43.79 15.01 -12.70
N LEU A 245 -43.26 16.18 -13.09
CA LEU A 245 -42.52 16.33 -14.33
C LEU A 245 -41.19 15.57 -14.33
N LEU A 246 -40.41 15.65 -13.24
CA LEU A 246 -39.16 14.91 -13.09
C LEU A 246 -39.40 13.39 -13.09
N GLU A 247 -40.41 12.91 -12.33
CA GLU A 247 -40.79 11.49 -12.31
C GLU A 247 -41.24 11.01 -13.69
N LYS A 248 -42.08 11.78 -14.38
CA LYS A 248 -42.58 11.46 -15.72
C LYS A 248 -41.42 11.44 -16.73
N SER A 249 -40.49 12.39 -16.66
CA SER A 249 -39.31 12.44 -17.53
C SER A 249 -38.40 11.23 -17.35
N LEU A 250 -38.06 10.88 -16.10
CA LEU A 250 -37.24 9.72 -15.77
C LEU A 250 -37.89 8.40 -16.18
N THR A 251 -39.21 8.26 -15.95
CA THR A 251 -39.96 7.03 -16.27
C THR A 251 -40.16 6.87 -17.78
N SER A 252 -40.52 7.95 -18.49
CA SER A 252 -40.74 7.92 -19.94
C SER A 252 -39.45 7.96 -20.77
N ARG A 253 -38.33 8.33 -20.14
CA ARG A 253 -37.00 8.51 -20.76
C ARG A 253 -37.02 9.52 -21.91
N GLN A 254 -37.75 10.62 -21.74
CA GLN A 254 -37.96 11.65 -22.77
C GLN A 254 -37.94 13.06 -22.17
N HIS A 255 -37.53 14.04 -22.99
CA HIS A 255 -37.67 15.46 -22.67
C HIS A 255 -39.16 15.86 -22.64
N LEU A 256 -39.56 16.69 -21.67
CA LEU A 256 -40.92 17.21 -21.54
C LEU A 256 -40.91 18.74 -21.54
N TYR A 257 -41.82 19.37 -22.29
CA TYR A 257 -41.86 20.83 -22.51
C TYR A 257 -43.23 21.45 -22.16
N GLU A 258 -43.90 20.96 -21.11
CA GLU A 258 -45.25 21.38 -20.74
C GLU A 258 -45.26 22.66 -19.89
N GLN A 259 -44.81 22.59 -18.62
CA GLN A 259 -44.74 23.72 -17.68
C GLN A 259 -43.27 24.02 -17.34
N GLY A 260 -42.53 24.54 -18.32
CA GLY A 260 -41.07 24.62 -18.29
C GLY A 260 -40.42 23.53 -19.14
N ALA A 261 -39.12 23.32 -18.97
CA ALA A 261 -38.41 22.25 -19.67
C ALA A 261 -37.86 21.24 -18.67
N CYS A 262 -38.27 19.98 -18.82
CA CYS A 262 -37.72 18.85 -18.10
C CYS A 262 -36.87 18.03 -19.08
N LEU A 263 -35.56 18.02 -18.86
CA LEU A 263 -34.58 17.41 -19.75
C LEU A 263 -34.12 16.08 -19.16
N TYR A 264 -34.13 15.03 -19.98
CA TYR A 264 -33.64 13.70 -19.63
C TYR A 264 -32.22 13.52 -20.16
N PHE A 265 -31.32 12.99 -19.33
CA PHE A 265 -29.97 12.61 -19.73
C PHE A 265 -29.78 11.14 -19.46
N ARG A 266 -29.39 10.41 -20.50
CA ARG A 266 -29.14 8.97 -20.41
C ARG A 266 -27.76 8.73 -19.79
N GLY A 267 -27.70 7.79 -18.83
CA GLY A 267 -26.46 7.21 -18.33
C GLY A 267 -26.30 5.73 -18.70
N ALA A 268 -25.24 5.12 -18.17
CA ALA A 268 -25.00 3.68 -18.26
C ALA A 268 -25.90 2.89 -17.28
N ASP A 269 -26.17 1.61 -17.58
CA ASP A 269 -26.84 0.64 -16.70
C ASP A 269 -28.09 1.18 -15.96
N ASP A 270 -29.04 1.71 -16.74
CA ASP A 270 -30.33 2.27 -16.28
C ASP A 270 -30.24 3.49 -15.33
N GLN A 271 -29.05 4.08 -15.16
CA GLN A 271 -28.92 5.39 -14.50
C GLN A 271 -29.37 6.53 -15.42
N ALA A 272 -29.91 7.59 -14.82
CA ALA A 272 -30.34 8.77 -15.54
C ALA A 272 -30.25 10.04 -14.69
N LEU A 273 -30.11 11.19 -15.36
CA LEU A 273 -30.34 12.50 -14.75
C LEU A 273 -31.60 13.10 -15.35
N ALA A 274 -32.32 13.88 -14.55
CA ALA A 274 -33.34 14.79 -15.06
C ALA A 274 -33.09 16.21 -14.54
N ALA A 275 -33.15 17.19 -15.45
CA ALA A 275 -33.04 18.59 -15.11
C ALA A 275 -34.35 19.31 -15.43
N TYR A 276 -34.94 19.95 -14.43
CA TYR A 276 -36.08 20.83 -14.60
C TYR A 276 -35.63 22.29 -14.56
N VAL A 277 -36.07 23.07 -15.54
CA VAL A 277 -35.87 24.51 -15.58
C VAL A 277 -37.21 25.21 -15.80
N GLN A 278 -37.49 26.20 -14.96
CA GLN A 278 -38.67 27.05 -15.10
C GLN A 278 -38.44 28.04 -16.23
N THR A 279 -39.35 28.06 -17.21
CA THR A 279 -39.32 29.07 -18.28
C THR A 279 -40.53 30.00 -18.14
N ALA A 280 -40.34 31.30 -18.38
CA ALA A 280 -41.41 32.29 -18.32
C ALA A 280 -42.36 32.23 -19.54
N GLN A 281 -41.84 31.74 -20.68
CA GLN A 281 -42.59 31.53 -21.91
C GLN A 281 -42.33 30.12 -22.46
N PRO A 282 -43.23 29.60 -23.34
CA PRO A 282 -42.97 28.34 -24.04
C PRO A 282 -41.72 28.46 -24.91
N LEU A 283 -40.84 27.46 -24.83
CA LEU A 283 -39.59 27.45 -25.60
C LEU A 283 -39.83 27.43 -27.10
N GLU A 284 -39.11 28.29 -27.83
CA GLU A 284 -39.09 28.35 -29.28
C GLU A 284 -38.43 27.10 -29.89
N LEU A 285 -38.68 26.84 -31.18
CA LEU A 285 -38.13 25.68 -31.88
C LEU A 285 -36.58 25.66 -31.86
N LEU A 286 -35.94 26.84 -31.94
CA LEU A 286 -34.49 26.94 -31.92
C LEU A 286 -33.91 26.60 -30.53
N GLU A 287 -34.52 27.12 -29.47
CA GLU A 287 -34.13 26.84 -28.09
C GLU A 287 -34.26 25.35 -27.76
N ARG A 288 -35.34 24.71 -28.21
CA ARG A 288 -35.51 23.26 -28.06
C ARG A 288 -34.40 22.47 -28.75
N ARG A 289 -34.07 22.81 -30.01
CA ARG A 289 -32.98 22.16 -30.75
C ARG A 289 -31.62 22.36 -30.08
N LEU A 290 -31.35 23.57 -29.55
CA LEU A 290 -30.11 23.84 -28.80
C LEU A 290 -30.03 22.98 -27.53
N LEU A 291 -31.13 22.87 -26.79
CA LEU A 291 -31.20 22.01 -25.61
C LEU A 291 -31.04 20.53 -25.97
N GLU A 292 -31.63 20.05 -27.06
CA GLU A 292 -31.47 18.66 -27.52
C GLU A 292 -30.00 18.34 -27.84
N VAL A 293 -29.32 19.22 -28.57
CA VAL A 293 -27.87 19.07 -28.87
C VAL A 293 -27.05 19.08 -27.58
N PHE A 294 -27.35 20.01 -26.66
CA PHE A 294 -26.71 20.05 -25.35
C PHE A 294 -26.93 18.76 -24.57
N CYS A 295 -28.16 18.26 -24.47
CA CYS A 295 -28.50 17.04 -23.74
C CYS A 295 -27.80 15.82 -24.31
N SER A 296 -27.70 15.71 -25.64
CA SER A 296 -26.97 14.63 -26.30
C SER A 296 -25.49 14.63 -25.91
N ASN A 297 -24.83 15.80 -25.92
CA ASN A 297 -23.42 15.93 -25.56
C ASN A 297 -23.19 15.64 -24.07
N ILE A 298 -24.07 16.14 -23.19
CA ILE A 298 -24.00 15.88 -21.76
C ILE A 298 -24.24 14.41 -21.43
N SER A 299 -25.16 13.73 -22.12
CA SER A 299 -25.40 12.29 -21.90
C SER A 299 -24.14 11.49 -22.20
N GLY A 300 -23.43 11.78 -23.30
CA GLY A 300 -22.13 11.15 -23.59
C GLY A 300 -21.05 11.47 -22.55
N ALA A 301 -20.99 12.71 -22.05
CA ALA A 301 -20.08 13.08 -20.97
C ALA A 301 -20.42 12.34 -19.65
N PHE A 302 -21.70 12.18 -19.35
CA PHE A 302 -22.18 11.48 -18.17
C PHE A 302 -21.91 9.97 -18.24
N GLU A 303 -22.13 9.33 -19.40
CA GLU A 303 -21.75 7.93 -19.62
C GLU A 303 -20.23 7.70 -19.44
N ASN A 304 -19.40 8.56 -20.04
CA ASN A 304 -17.94 8.49 -19.87
C ASN A 304 -17.51 8.68 -18.43
N LEU A 305 -18.18 9.60 -17.70
CA LEU A 305 -17.95 9.83 -16.29
C LEU A 305 -18.24 8.57 -15.46
N GLN A 306 -19.37 7.90 -15.71
CA GLN A 306 -19.73 6.67 -15.01
C GLN A 306 -18.78 5.51 -15.32
N LEU A 307 -18.36 5.37 -16.58
CA LEU A 307 -17.34 4.39 -16.96
C LEU A 307 -16.02 4.65 -16.23
N TYR A 308 -15.60 5.92 -16.12
CA TYR A 308 -14.39 6.28 -15.40
C TYR A 308 -14.50 5.95 -13.90
N LEU A 309 -15.64 6.23 -13.26
CA LEU A 309 -15.90 5.86 -11.88
C LEU A 309 -15.79 4.35 -11.66
N THR A 310 -16.44 3.56 -12.53
CA THR A 310 -16.41 2.10 -12.48
C THR A 310 -15.00 1.55 -12.66
N ILE A 311 -14.25 2.09 -13.64
CA ILE A 311 -12.85 1.72 -13.87
C ILE A 311 -12.01 2.06 -12.65
N SER A 312 -12.21 3.23 -12.04
CA SER A 312 -11.50 3.65 -10.83
C SER A 312 -11.81 2.72 -9.65
N GLU A 313 -13.07 2.39 -9.40
CA GLU A 313 -13.47 1.45 -8.36
C GLU A 313 -12.83 0.08 -8.56
N LEU A 314 -12.87 -0.47 -9.78
CA LEU A 314 -12.23 -1.75 -10.11
C LEU A 314 -10.70 -1.68 -10.03
N ALA A 315 -10.11 -0.54 -10.35
CA ALA A 315 -8.66 -0.35 -10.33
C ALA A 315 -8.11 -0.20 -8.91
N TYR A 316 -8.89 0.33 -7.97
CA TYR A 316 -8.43 0.71 -6.64
C TYR A 316 -9.13 0.01 -5.47
N ASN A 317 -10.23 -0.72 -5.67
CA ASN A 317 -10.91 -1.49 -4.63
C ASN A 317 -10.96 -2.99 -4.94
N ASP A 318 -11.08 -3.79 -3.89
CA ASP A 318 -11.34 -5.23 -3.95
C ASP A 318 -12.85 -5.46 -4.06
N SER A 319 -13.27 -6.19 -5.10
CA SER A 319 -14.69 -6.37 -5.43
C SER A 319 -15.47 -7.23 -4.44
N LEU A 320 -14.80 -8.06 -3.62
CA LEU A 320 -15.48 -8.94 -2.68
C LEU A 320 -15.80 -8.24 -1.37
N VAL A 321 -14.83 -7.49 -0.83
CA VAL A 321 -14.95 -6.89 0.51
C VAL A 321 -15.04 -5.36 0.50
N GLY A 322 -14.93 -4.71 -0.66
CA GLY A 322 -15.04 -3.26 -0.82
C GLY A 322 -13.92 -2.48 -0.12
N LEU A 323 -12.81 -3.14 0.23
CA LEU A 323 -11.62 -2.48 0.78
C LEU A 323 -10.73 -1.99 -0.36
N PRO A 324 -9.91 -0.94 -0.15
CA PRO A 324 -8.81 -0.60 -1.03
C PRO A 324 -7.96 -1.82 -1.41
N ASN A 325 -7.54 -1.87 -2.67
CA ASN A 325 -6.72 -2.95 -3.20
C ASN A 325 -5.22 -2.60 -3.19
N ARG A 326 -4.40 -3.45 -3.80
CA ARG A 326 -2.95 -3.26 -3.89
C ARG A 326 -2.54 -1.93 -4.55
N ASN A 327 -3.23 -1.49 -5.60
CA ASN A 327 -2.89 -0.24 -6.29
C ASN A 327 -3.17 0.97 -5.40
N ALA A 328 -4.28 0.94 -4.66
CA ALA A 328 -4.63 2.00 -3.72
C ALA A 328 -3.63 2.09 -2.57
N LEU A 329 -3.19 0.94 -2.03
CA LEU A 329 -2.15 0.93 -0.99
C LEU A 329 -0.82 1.51 -1.49
N ILE A 330 -0.38 1.14 -2.70
CA ILE A 330 0.87 1.68 -3.27
C ILE A 330 0.77 3.20 -3.42
N SER A 331 -0.34 3.68 -3.97
CA SER A 331 -0.59 5.12 -4.09
C SER A 331 -0.60 5.82 -2.72
N ALA A 332 -1.20 5.21 -1.70
CA ALA A 332 -1.19 5.75 -0.33
C ALA A 332 0.23 5.81 0.27
N LEU A 333 1.05 4.79 0.03
CA LEU A 333 2.44 4.73 0.49
C LEU A 333 3.35 5.74 -0.23
N GLU A 334 3.06 6.06 -1.49
CA GLU A 334 3.82 7.03 -2.29
C GLU A 334 3.47 8.48 -1.95
N ASN A 335 2.20 8.76 -1.62
CA ASN A 335 1.73 10.12 -1.36
C ASN A 335 2.01 10.62 0.07
N ASP A 336 2.19 9.73 1.05
CA ASP A 336 2.30 10.13 2.46
C ASP A 336 3.28 9.27 3.30
N PRO A 337 4.58 9.17 2.95
CA PRO A 337 5.57 8.44 3.75
C PRO A 337 6.00 9.25 4.98
N VAL A 338 5.12 9.34 6.00
CA VAL A 338 5.39 10.11 7.22
C VAL A 338 6.20 9.28 8.22
N GLN A 339 7.19 9.91 8.85
CA GLN A 339 7.91 9.31 9.99
C GLN A 339 6.93 8.91 11.11
N GLY A 340 7.13 7.70 11.66
CA GLY A 340 6.28 7.20 12.75
C GLY A 340 5.02 6.45 12.28
N GLN A 341 4.89 6.19 10.98
CA GLN A 341 3.91 5.25 10.41
C GLN A 341 4.44 3.81 10.43
N CYS A 342 3.55 2.84 10.32
CA CYS A 342 3.86 1.42 10.20
C CYS A 342 3.01 0.78 9.10
N LEU A 343 3.67 -0.01 8.25
CA LEU A 343 3.03 -0.90 7.28
C LEU A 343 3.03 -2.33 7.82
N ALA A 344 1.87 -2.95 7.95
CA ALA A 344 1.74 -4.37 8.29
C ALA A 344 1.09 -5.13 7.14
N LEU A 345 1.66 -6.28 6.77
CA LEU A 345 1.00 -7.28 5.94
C LEU A 345 0.54 -8.43 6.82
N LEU A 346 -0.71 -8.85 6.67
CA LEU A 346 -1.39 -9.86 7.48
C LEU A 346 -1.92 -10.95 6.57
N ASP A 347 -1.65 -12.20 6.91
CA ASP A 347 -2.05 -13.36 6.12
C ASP A 347 -2.73 -14.37 7.05
N ILE A 348 -3.94 -14.80 6.66
CA ILE A 348 -4.76 -15.72 7.45
C ILE A 348 -4.14 -17.12 7.37
N ASP A 349 -3.76 -17.69 8.51
CA ASP A 349 -3.11 -18.98 8.52
C ASP A 349 -4.07 -20.09 8.05
N SER A 350 -3.59 -20.96 7.16
CA SER A 350 -4.34 -22.14 6.69
C SER A 350 -5.66 -21.78 5.98
N PHE A 351 -5.74 -20.60 5.35
CA PHE A 351 -6.91 -20.23 4.56
C PHE A 351 -7.18 -21.18 3.37
N SER A 352 -6.13 -21.72 2.74
CA SER A 352 -6.28 -22.77 1.72
C SER A 352 -7.01 -24.01 2.24
N ASP A 353 -6.78 -24.36 3.50
CA ASP A 353 -7.42 -25.52 4.14
C ASP A 353 -8.90 -25.23 4.36
N ILE A 354 -9.26 -23.98 4.72
CA ILE A 354 -10.65 -23.51 4.84
C ILE A 354 -11.38 -23.64 3.50
N ASN A 355 -10.80 -23.13 2.40
CA ASN A 355 -11.43 -23.24 1.08
C ASN A 355 -11.56 -24.69 0.59
N SER A 356 -10.56 -25.53 0.87
CA SER A 356 -10.57 -26.93 0.41
C SER A 356 -11.58 -27.82 1.14
N ILE A 357 -11.97 -27.46 2.36
CA ILE A 357 -12.88 -28.25 3.20
C ILE A 357 -14.33 -27.74 3.12
N LEU A 358 -14.53 -26.42 3.04
CA LEU A 358 -15.85 -25.79 3.29
C LEU A 358 -16.43 -25.02 2.09
N ASP A 359 -15.85 -25.17 0.89
CA ASP A 359 -16.22 -24.47 -0.35
C ASP A 359 -15.82 -22.98 -0.43
N ASP A 360 -15.77 -22.45 -1.66
CA ASP A 360 -15.31 -21.08 -1.93
C ASP A 360 -16.24 -20.01 -1.33
N ARG A 361 -17.54 -20.30 -1.16
CA ARG A 361 -18.50 -19.33 -0.59
C ARG A 361 -18.26 -19.14 0.90
N PHE A 362 -17.87 -20.20 1.61
CA PHE A 362 -17.48 -20.10 3.01
C PHE A 362 -16.21 -19.26 3.18
N GLY A 363 -15.22 -19.47 2.30
CA GLY A 363 -14.00 -18.65 2.24
C GLY A 363 -14.29 -17.17 2.05
N ASP A 364 -15.21 -16.83 1.13
CA ASP A 364 -15.63 -15.46 0.87
C ASP A 364 -16.25 -14.78 2.11
N GLU A 365 -17.08 -15.50 2.87
CA GLU A 365 -17.66 -14.97 4.11
C GLU A 365 -16.62 -14.80 5.22
N VAL A 366 -15.62 -15.68 5.30
CA VAL A 366 -14.46 -15.49 6.19
C VAL A 366 -13.74 -14.18 5.87
N LEU A 367 -13.49 -13.92 4.58
CA LEU A 367 -12.81 -12.70 4.13
C LEU A 367 -13.64 -11.44 4.45
N LYS A 368 -14.96 -11.48 4.24
CA LYS A 368 -15.86 -10.37 4.61
C LYS A 368 -15.88 -10.11 6.11
N ALA A 369 -15.93 -11.17 6.94
CA ALA A 369 -15.90 -11.03 8.40
C ALA A 369 -14.57 -10.43 8.89
N VAL A 370 -13.45 -10.85 8.31
CA VAL A 370 -12.12 -10.29 8.61
C VAL A 370 -12.04 -8.83 8.18
N ALA A 371 -12.47 -8.49 6.97
CA ALA A 371 -12.49 -7.12 6.46
C ALA A 371 -13.33 -6.19 7.35
N ALA A 372 -14.54 -6.60 7.73
CA ALA A 372 -15.41 -5.82 8.60
C ALA A 372 -14.79 -5.58 9.98
N ARG A 373 -14.15 -6.60 10.56
CA ARG A 373 -13.49 -6.46 11.87
C ARG A 373 -12.25 -5.57 11.80
N LEU A 374 -11.44 -5.68 10.75
CA LEU A 374 -10.30 -4.79 10.54
C LEU A 374 -10.77 -3.33 10.44
N ARG A 375 -11.80 -3.06 9.62
CA ARG A 375 -12.34 -1.71 9.43
C ARG A 375 -12.93 -1.09 10.69
N THR A 376 -13.52 -1.90 11.57
CA THR A 376 -14.09 -1.42 12.85
C THR A 376 -13.06 -1.31 13.98
N SER A 377 -11.98 -2.09 13.92
CA SER A 377 -10.94 -2.11 14.96
C SER A 377 -9.92 -0.98 14.84
N PHE A 378 -9.77 -0.39 13.65
CA PHE A 378 -8.86 0.73 13.40
C PHE A 378 -9.63 2.02 13.05
N SER A 379 -9.07 3.18 13.41
CA SER A 379 -9.68 4.49 13.10
C SER A 379 -9.63 4.80 11.61
N GLU A 380 -10.41 5.78 11.15
CA GLU A 380 -10.38 6.27 9.75
C GLU A 380 -8.98 6.74 9.28
N ALA A 381 -8.09 7.10 10.20
CA ALA A 381 -6.70 7.45 9.91
C ALA A 381 -5.79 6.25 9.57
N THR A 382 -6.25 5.01 9.79
CA THR A 382 -5.53 3.78 9.39
C THR A 382 -6.10 3.26 8.09
N PHE A 383 -5.25 3.17 7.09
CA PHE A 383 -5.58 2.58 5.80
C PHE A 383 -5.63 1.05 5.91
N VAL A 384 -6.78 0.46 5.58
CA VAL A 384 -7.00 -0.99 5.59
C VAL A 384 -7.21 -1.45 4.16
N ALA A 385 -6.45 -2.43 3.69
CA ALA A 385 -6.50 -2.91 2.31
C ALA A 385 -6.49 -4.43 2.22
N ARG A 386 -7.03 -4.98 1.12
CA ARG A 386 -6.89 -6.39 0.74
C ARG A 386 -6.05 -6.47 -0.53
N LEU A 387 -4.96 -7.24 -0.49
CA LEU A 387 -3.98 -7.26 -1.58
C LEU A 387 -4.22 -8.41 -2.56
N SER A 388 -4.58 -9.58 -2.04
CA SER A 388 -4.84 -10.80 -2.82
C SER A 388 -5.30 -11.91 -1.90
N SER A 389 -6.20 -12.80 -2.34
CA SER A 389 -6.58 -14.01 -1.58
C SER A 389 -6.91 -13.69 -0.11
N ASP A 390 -6.04 -14.08 0.81
CA ASP A 390 -6.09 -13.99 2.27
C ASP A 390 -5.11 -12.97 2.85
N LEU A 391 -4.45 -12.18 1.98
CA LEU A 391 -3.46 -11.18 2.33
C LEU A 391 -4.12 -9.80 2.47
N PHE A 392 -4.07 -9.26 3.69
CA PHE A 392 -4.51 -7.91 4.06
C PHE A 392 -3.31 -7.02 4.39
N ALA A 393 -3.53 -5.72 4.36
CA ALA A 393 -2.56 -4.73 4.75
C ALA A 393 -3.17 -3.66 5.65
N LEU A 394 -2.37 -3.17 6.59
CA LEU A 394 -2.66 -2.02 7.44
C LEU A 394 -1.54 -1.00 7.28
N TYR A 395 -1.90 0.25 7.03
CA TYR A 395 -0.95 1.36 6.98
C TYR A 395 -1.48 2.52 7.83
N GLY A 396 -0.73 2.90 8.85
CA GLY A 396 -1.18 3.92 9.81
C GLY A 396 -0.15 4.12 10.92
N SER A 397 -0.47 4.99 11.88
CA SER A 397 0.47 5.37 12.94
C SER A 397 1.02 4.14 13.65
N ALA A 398 2.31 4.11 13.95
CA ALA A 398 2.94 3.00 14.68
C ALA A 398 2.37 2.80 16.10
N THR A 399 1.65 3.78 16.64
CA THR A 399 0.91 3.66 17.91
C THR A 399 -0.40 2.89 17.76
N GLN A 400 -0.96 2.84 16.54
CA GLN A 400 -2.18 2.11 16.21
C GLN A 400 -1.86 0.76 15.56
N VAL A 401 -0.94 0.74 14.59
CA VAL A 401 -0.54 -0.46 13.84
C VAL A 401 0.72 -1.06 14.48
N HIS A 402 0.52 -1.99 15.42
CA HIS A 402 1.60 -2.69 16.11
C HIS A 402 1.20 -4.14 16.50
N PRO A 403 2.15 -5.04 16.84
CA PRO A 403 1.88 -6.47 17.06
C PRO A 403 0.70 -6.78 18.00
N LYS A 404 0.61 -6.10 19.14
CA LYS A 404 -0.49 -6.31 20.11
C LYS A 404 -1.87 -5.88 19.56
N SER A 405 -1.94 -4.80 18.78
CA SER A 405 -3.20 -4.34 18.18
C SER A 405 -3.74 -5.38 17.20
N ILE A 406 -2.86 -5.92 16.35
CA ILE A 406 -3.18 -6.95 15.36
C ILE A 406 -3.60 -8.25 16.06
N ALA A 407 -2.84 -8.70 17.06
CA ALA A 407 -3.16 -9.91 17.81
C ALA A 407 -4.55 -9.86 18.47
N LYS A 408 -4.99 -8.68 18.92
CA LYS A 408 -6.31 -8.50 19.53
C LYS A 408 -7.48 -8.79 18.56
N ILE A 409 -7.28 -8.59 17.26
CA ILE A 409 -8.31 -8.78 16.22
C ILE A 409 -8.66 -10.27 16.07
N PHE A 410 -7.65 -11.12 16.20
CA PHE A 410 -7.74 -12.57 16.07
C PHE A 410 -7.88 -13.30 17.42
N ALA A 411 -7.95 -12.55 18.52
CA ALA A 411 -8.13 -13.14 19.85
C ALA A 411 -9.55 -13.72 20.05
N GLU A 412 -10.56 -13.07 19.46
CA GLU A 412 -11.95 -13.49 19.52
C GLU A 412 -12.38 -14.24 18.25
N PRO A 413 -13.25 -15.27 18.34
CA PRO A 413 -13.79 -15.97 17.17
C PRO A 413 -14.50 -15.02 16.20
N PHE A 414 -14.46 -15.33 14.90
CA PHE A 414 -15.21 -14.66 13.84
C PHE A 414 -16.57 -15.32 13.65
N LEU A 415 -17.62 -14.51 13.48
CA LEU A 415 -18.95 -15.01 13.16
C LEU A 415 -19.09 -15.13 11.65
N ILE A 416 -19.21 -16.34 11.14
CA ILE A 416 -19.41 -16.66 9.73
C ILE A 416 -20.90 -16.96 9.51
N PHE A 417 -21.50 -16.41 8.45
CA PHE A 417 -22.95 -16.42 8.22
C PHE A 417 -23.80 -15.92 9.41
N GLY A 418 -23.21 -15.14 10.31
CA GLY A 418 -23.87 -14.62 11.52
C GLY A 418 -24.21 -15.67 12.58
N GLN A 419 -23.77 -16.93 12.44
CA GLN A 419 -24.14 -18.02 13.36
C GLN A 419 -22.96 -18.91 13.78
N GLU A 420 -21.98 -19.13 12.92
CA GLU A 420 -20.86 -20.04 13.21
C GLU A 420 -19.65 -19.28 13.76
N ALA A 421 -19.18 -19.66 14.95
CA ALA A 421 -18.00 -19.07 15.56
C ALA A 421 -16.72 -19.82 15.13
N LEU A 422 -15.91 -19.18 14.28
CA LEU A 422 -14.66 -19.73 13.77
C LEU A 422 -13.45 -19.03 14.38
N ARG A 423 -12.52 -19.79 14.97
CA ARG A 423 -11.23 -19.24 15.42
C ARG A 423 -10.25 -19.21 14.26
N LEU A 424 -9.78 -18.02 13.95
CA LEU A 424 -8.77 -17.77 12.94
C LEU A 424 -7.48 -17.30 13.61
N SER A 425 -6.34 -17.64 13.02
CA SER A 425 -5.07 -16.97 13.33
C SER A 425 -4.54 -16.28 12.09
N ALA A 426 -3.74 -15.24 12.29
CA ALA A 426 -3.04 -14.58 11.22
C ALA A 426 -1.57 -14.40 11.58
N THR A 427 -0.73 -14.56 10.59
CA THR A 427 0.69 -14.23 10.67
C THR A 427 0.90 -12.85 10.04
N SER A 428 1.70 -11.98 10.67
CA SER A 428 1.92 -10.64 10.11
C SER A 428 3.39 -10.19 10.10
N GLY A 429 3.78 -9.52 9.01
CA GLY A 429 5.07 -8.85 8.85
C GLY A 429 4.90 -7.33 8.89
N LEU A 430 5.66 -6.65 9.74
CA LEU A 430 5.53 -5.20 9.98
C LEU A 430 6.81 -4.45 9.57
N VAL A 431 6.68 -3.27 8.99
CA VAL A 431 7.79 -2.35 8.69
C VAL A 431 7.48 -1.02 9.36
N LEU A 432 8.41 -0.55 10.19
CA LEU A 432 8.36 0.79 10.78
C LEU A 432 8.99 1.79 9.80
N LEU A 433 8.28 2.87 9.49
CA LEU A 433 8.79 3.92 8.62
C LEU A 433 9.57 4.92 9.49
N THR A 434 10.90 4.77 9.51
CA THR A 434 11.82 5.63 10.28
C THR A 434 12.42 6.77 9.45
N GLY A 435 11.92 7.00 8.23
CA GLY A 435 12.40 8.04 7.30
C GLY A 435 13.39 7.55 6.24
N SER A 436 13.24 6.31 5.75
CA SER A 436 14.04 5.78 4.63
C SER A 436 13.55 6.25 3.27
N ASP A 437 14.45 6.36 2.29
CA ASP A 437 14.17 6.62 0.85
C ASP A 437 13.34 5.53 0.13
N ALA A 438 12.98 4.43 0.81
CA ALA A 438 12.20 3.35 0.23
C ALA A 438 10.76 3.79 -0.07
N LEU A 439 10.41 3.86 -1.36
CA LEU A 439 9.08 4.28 -1.82
C LEU A 439 8.19 3.07 -2.17
N GLY A 440 6.91 3.18 -1.81
CA GLY A 440 5.80 2.33 -2.24
C GLY A 440 6.08 0.82 -2.29
N VAL A 441 6.46 0.35 -3.48
CA VAL A 441 6.72 -1.07 -3.79
C VAL A 441 7.83 -1.67 -2.92
N GLU A 442 8.86 -0.90 -2.57
CA GLU A 442 9.97 -1.39 -1.76
C GLU A 442 9.54 -1.65 -0.30
N LEU A 443 8.72 -0.77 0.28
CA LEU A 443 8.12 -0.99 1.61
C LEU A 443 7.25 -2.23 1.62
N LEU A 444 6.42 -2.44 0.58
CA LEU A 444 5.60 -3.63 0.43
C LEU A 444 6.46 -4.90 0.35
N LYS A 445 7.58 -4.84 -0.37
CA LYS A 445 8.55 -5.95 -0.48
C LYS A 445 9.21 -6.26 0.86
N ASN A 446 9.59 -5.24 1.64
CA ASN A 446 10.17 -5.40 2.96
C ASN A 446 9.18 -6.02 3.95
N ALA A 447 7.92 -5.56 3.93
CA ALA A 447 6.86 -6.13 4.76
C ALA A 447 6.55 -7.59 4.34
N GLY A 448 6.60 -7.89 3.03
CA GLY A 448 6.47 -9.26 2.52
C GLY A 448 7.61 -10.19 2.97
N ALA A 449 8.84 -9.67 3.04
CA ALA A 449 9.98 -10.42 3.58
C ALA A 449 9.79 -10.73 5.07
N ALA A 450 9.35 -9.75 5.87
CA ALA A 450 9.02 -9.95 7.28
C ALA A 450 7.90 -10.98 7.47
N LEU A 451 6.85 -10.91 6.65
CA LEU A 451 5.73 -11.85 6.70
C LEU A 451 6.18 -13.28 6.39
N LYS A 452 6.98 -13.47 5.33
CA LYS A 452 7.54 -14.78 4.96
C LYS A 452 8.40 -15.38 6.08
N GLN A 453 9.14 -14.52 6.78
CA GLN A 453 9.92 -14.95 7.93
C GLN A 453 9.02 -15.32 9.12
N ALA A 454 8.00 -14.53 9.41
CA ALA A 454 7.03 -14.82 10.45
C ALA A 454 6.35 -16.17 10.21
N LYS A 455 5.96 -16.48 8.96
CA LYS A 455 5.38 -17.79 8.59
C LYS A 455 6.30 -18.97 8.88
N ARG A 456 7.63 -18.79 8.81
CA ARG A 456 8.62 -19.86 9.01
C ARG A 456 8.96 -20.10 10.49
N HIS A 457 9.03 -19.04 11.29
CA HIS A 457 9.63 -19.09 12.62
C HIS A 457 8.67 -18.72 13.76
N ALA A 458 7.54 -18.08 13.45
CA ALA A 458 6.58 -17.64 14.45
C ALA A 458 5.18 -17.47 13.82
N ARG A 459 4.64 -18.57 13.28
CA ARG A 459 3.29 -18.60 12.70
C ARG A 459 2.25 -18.18 13.75
N GLY A 460 1.22 -17.45 13.33
CA GLY A 460 0.23 -16.84 14.22
C GLY A 460 0.73 -15.64 15.02
N LYS A 461 1.92 -15.10 14.72
CA LYS A 461 2.50 -13.93 15.40
C LYS A 461 2.81 -12.80 14.43
N ALA A 462 2.99 -11.62 15.02
CA ALA A 462 3.39 -10.39 14.36
C ALA A 462 4.89 -10.10 14.58
N ILE A 463 5.66 -9.92 13.50
CA ILE A 463 7.11 -9.69 13.55
C ILE A 463 7.49 -8.43 12.76
N TYR A 464 8.34 -7.59 13.35
CA TYR A 464 8.95 -6.47 12.64
C TYR A 464 10.07 -6.91 11.70
N PHE A 465 10.13 -6.28 10.53
CA PHE A 465 11.22 -6.37 9.59
C PHE A 465 12.52 -5.90 10.24
N LYS A 466 13.56 -6.73 10.14
CA LYS A 466 14.93 -6.37 10.52
C LYS A 466 15.83 -6.54 9.30
N GLU A 467 16.47 -5.46 8.88
CA GLU A 467 17.28 -5.43 7.65
C GLU A 467 18.41 -6.47 7.66
N ALA A 468 19.06 -6.68 8.82
CA ALA A 468 20.09 -7.71 9.02
C ALA A 468 19.62 -9.15 8.66
N GLN A 469 18.32 -9.44 8.77
CA GLN A 469 17.75 -10.76 8.47
C GLN A 469 17.48 -10.94 6.96
N SER A 470 17.28 -9.85 6.22
CA SER A 470 17.18 -9.85 4.74
C SER A 470 18.53 -10.12 4.07
N ALA A 471 19.63 -9.64 4.64
CA ALA A 471 20.99 -9.97 4.19
C ALA A 471 21.28 -11.47 4.35
N ALA A 472 21.02 -12.03 5.54
CA ALA A 472 21.21 -13.46 5.80
C ALA A 472 20.40 -14.37 4.86
N ALA A 473 19.18 -13.98 4.50
CA ALA A 473 18.37 -14.71 3.53
C ALA A 473 18.96 -14.68 2.11
N ARG A 474 19.50 -13.52 1.68
CA ARG A 474 20.20 -13.38 0.39
C ARG A 474 21.49 -14.20 0.36
N ASP A 475 22.30 -14.13 1.41
CA ASP A 475 23.55 -14.88 1.54
C ASP A 475 23.30 -16.39 1.49
N ARG A 476 22.21 -16.86 2.10
CA ARG A 476 21.83 -18.26 2.05
C ARG A 476 21.42 -18.75 0.66
N ILE A 477 20.69 -17.93 -0.10
CA ILE A 477 20.33 -18.27 -1.50
C ILE A 477 21.60 -18.32 -2.36
N LYS A 478 22.49 -17.33 -2.19
CA LYS A 478 23.78 -17.32 -2.88
C LYS A 478 24.60 -18.57 -2.57
N MET A 479 24.73 -18.91 -1.30
CA MET A 479 25.48 -20.09 -0.86
C MET A 479 24.87 -21.40 -1.38
N LEU A 480 23.54 -21.50 -1.46
CA LEU A 480 22.88 -22.66 -2.07
C LEU A 480 23.22 -22.81 -3.56
N ASN A 481 23.21 -21.70 -4.31
CA ASN A 481 23.57 -21.71 -5.73
C ASN A 481 25.05 -22.06 -5.93
N ASP A 482 25.94 -21.48 -5.12
CA ASP A 482 27.37 -21.79 -5.15
C ASP A 482 27.63 -23.27 -4.82
N LEU A 483 26.91 -23.83 -3.85
CA LEU A 483 27.02 -25.25 -3.49
C LEU A 483 26.52 -26.18 -4.61
N ARG A 484 25.38 -25.85 -5.26
CA ARG A 484 24.90 -26.61 -6.44
C ARG A 484 25.93 -26.62 -7.57
N ASN A 485 26.56 -25.48 -7.81
CA ASN A 485 27.62 -25.37 -8.80
C ASN A 485 28.83 -26.22 -8.41
N ALA A 486 29.24 -26.21 -7.14
CA ALA A 486 30.36 -27.01 -6.65
C ALA A 486 30.12 -28.52 -6.78
N VAL A 487 28.90 -28.98 -6.48
CA VAL A 487 28.49 -30.39 -6.67
C VAL A 487 28.55 -30.77 -8.15
N SER A 488 28.00 -29.92 -9.03
CA SER A 488 27.98 -30.18 -10.48
C SER A 488 29.37 -30.14 -11.11
N ALA A 489 30.21 -29.20 -10.66
CA ALA A 489 31.58 -29.00 -11.13
C ALA A 489 32.62 -29.91 -10.46
N HIS A 490 32.20 -30.79 -9.53
CA HIS A 490 33.08 -31.71 -8.80
C HIS A 490 34.24 -31.00 -8.06
N THR A 491 33.98 -29.83 -7.46
CA THR A 491 35.00 -29.03 -6.74
C THR A 491 34.99 -29.25 -5.23
N LEU A 492 34.22 -30.22 -4.75
CA LEU A 492 34.29 -30.72 -3.37
C LEU A 492 35.52 -31.61 -3.21
N GLU A 493 36.10 -31.62 -2.01
CA GLU A 493 37.29 -32.40 -1.68
C GLU A 493 37.07 -33.19 -0.39
N LEU A 494 37.74 -34.34 -0.26
CA LEU A 494 37.84 -35.08 1.00
C LEU A 494 39.20 -34.87 1.63
N TYR A 495 39.17 -34.55 2.91
CA TYR A 495 40.31 -34.53 3.81
C TYR A 495 40.18 -35.70 4.77
N TYR A 496 41.30 -36.19 5.25
CA TYR A 496 41.36 -37.42 6.05
C TYR A 496 42.04 -37.12 7.38
N GLN A 497 41.38 -37.47 8.47
CA GLN A 497 41.95 -37.32 9.81
C GLN A 497 42.16 -38.70 10.44
N PRO A 498 43.35 -39.01 10.98
CA PRO A 498 43.69 -40.36 11.42
C PRO A 498 43.00 -40.73 12.74
N PHE A 499 42.58 -41.98 12.84
CA PHE A 499 42.21 -42.65 14.07
C PHE A 499 43.41 -43.40 14.62
N VAL A 500 43.72 -43.18 15.90
CA VAL A 500 44.89 -43.75 16.57
C VAL A 500 44.43 -44.56 17.77
N ARG A 501 44.83 -45.82 17.85
CA ARG A 501 44.64 -46.63 19.05
C ARG A 501 45.52 -46.09 20.17
N LEU A 502 44.93 -45.70 21.29
CA LEU A 502 45.65 -44.94 22.31
C LEU A 502 46.71 -45.78 23.05
N LYS A 503 46.49 -47.09 23.14
CA LYS A 503 47.36 -48.02 23.88
C LYS A 503 48.75 -48.19 23.25
N ASP A 504 48.81 -48.33 21.93
CA ASP A 504 50.03 -48.67 21.18
C ASP A 504 50.38 -47.64 20.09
N ARG A 505 49.57 -46.57 19.96
CA ARG A 505 49.66 -45.53 18.93
C ARG A 505 49.57 -46.06 17.50
N ALA A 506 48.99 -47.24 17.28
CA ALA A 506 48.74 -47.76 15.95
C ALA A 506 47.67 -46.92 15.24
N VAL A 507 47.90 -46.59 13.97
CA VAL A 507 46.88 -45.94 13.12
C VAL A 507 45.94 -47.02 12.60
N ILE A 508 44.67 -46.93 12.99
CA ILE A 508 43.65 -47.97 12.75
C ILE A 508 42.61 -47.56 11.69
N GLY A 509 42.64 -46.32 11.26
CA GLY A 509 41.69 -45.81 10.29
C GLY A 509 41.81 -44.31 10.07
N ALA A 510 40.85 -43.77 9.34
CA ALA A 510 40.71 -42.33 9.17
C ALA A 510 39.26 -41.93 8.90
N GLU A 511 38.88 -40.77 9.42
CA GLU A 511 37.62 -40.11 9.12
C GLU A 511 37.71 -39.35 7.79
N CYS A 512 36.72 -39.54 6.93
CA CYS A 512 36.57 -38.81 5.68
C CYS A 512 35.74 -37.54 5.90
N LEU A 513 36.43 -36.41 5.87
CA LEU A 513 35.89 -35.10 6.19
C LEU A 513 35.67 -34.27 4.92
N LEU A 514 34.41 -33.94 4.64
CA LEU A 514 34.03 -33.12 3.48
C LEU A 514 34.58 -31.70 3.61
N ARG A 515 35.18 -31.19 2.52
CA ARG A 515 35.66 -29.82 2.41
C ARG A 515 35.15 -29.16 1.15
N TRP A 516 34.78 -27.90 1.28
CA TRP A 516 34.32 -27.08 0.16
C TRP A 516 35.18 -25.82 0.04
N LYS A 517 35.86 -25.69 -1.11
CA LYS A 517 36.57 -24.46 -1.49
C LYS A 517 35.66 -23.59 -2.34
N ALA A 518 35.46 -22.35 -1.92
CA ALA A 518 34.78 -21.34 -2.71
C ALA A 518 35.61 -20.95 -3.94
N THR A 519 34.98 -20.28 -4.91
CA THR A 519 35.63 -19.80 -6.15
C THR A 519 36.80 -18.85 -5.91
N ASN A 520 36.85 -18.18 -4.75
CA ASN A 520 37.97 -17.32 -4.33
C ASN A 520 39.11 -18.09 -3.63
N GLY A 521 39.05 -19.43 -3.60
CA GLY A 521 40.05 -20.29 -2.98
C GLY A 521 39.93 -20.47 -1.46
N LYS A 522 38.99 -19.79 -0.79
CA LYS A 522 38.78 -19.93 0.66
C LYS A 522 37.91 -21.15 0.99
N PHE A 523 38.23 -21.84 2.07
CA PHE A 523 37.37 -22.89 2.60
C PHE A 523 36.11 -22.32 3.24
N ILE A 524 34.97 -22.94 2.94
CA ILE A 524 33.70 -22.70 3.62
C ILE A 524 33.53 -23.77 4.70
N SER A 525 33.19 -23.36 5.92
CA SER A 525 33.04 -24.28 7.05
C SER A 525 31.90 -25.28 6.81
N PRO A 526 32.10 -26.59 7.10
CA PRO A 526 31.04 -27.60 7.12
C PRO A 526 29.79 -27.16 7.89
N ASP A 527 29.97 -26.55 9.07
CA ASP A 527 28.86 -26.03 9.91
C ASP A 527 28.00 -25.00 9.20
N THR A 528 28.55 -24.32 8.18
CA THR A 528 27.82 -23.31 7.41
C THR A 528 27.04 -23.95 6.24
N PHE A 529 27.63 -24.89 5.51
CA PHE A 529 27.04 -25.39 4.27
C PHE A 529 26.29 -26.73 4.41
N ILE A 530 26.65 -27.60 5.35
CA ILE A 530 25.95 -28.88 5.58
C ILE A 530 24.47 -28.65 5.94
N PRO A 531 24.11 -27.72 6.85
CA PRO A 531 22.70 -27.44 7.14
C PRO A 531 21.92 -26.87 5.94
N ILE A 532 22.61 -26.28 4.95
CA ILE A 532 21.99 -25.81 3.71
C ILE A 532 21.79 -26.99 2.76
N ALA A 533 22.77 -27.89 2.68
CA ALA A 533 22.71 -29.10 1.86
C ALA A 533 21.57 -30.03 2.31
N GLU A 534 21.40 -30.25 3.61
CA GLU A 534 20.34 -31.10 4.18
C GLU A 534 18.96 -30.57 3.82
N ARG A 535 18.71 -29.29 4.13
CA ARG A 535 17.41 -28.63 3.87
C ARG A 535 17.07 -28.46 2.39
N SER A 536 18.06 -28.62 1.50
CA SER A 536 17.86 -28.53 0.05
C SER A 536 17.90 -29.88 -0.66
N GLY A 537 18.10 -30.99 0.08
CA GLY A 537 18.25 -32.34 -0.47
C GLY A 537 19.58 -32.60 -1.17
N LEU A 538 20.53 -31.65 -1.15
CA LEU A 538 21.85 -31.82 -1.77
C LEU A 538 22.75 -32.81 -1.00
N MET A 539 22.43 -33.14 0.25
CA MET A 539 23.20 -34.16 1.00
C MET A 539 23.12 -35.54 0.38
N VAL A 540 22.05 -35.89 -0.35
CA VAL A 540 21.94 -37.18 -1.04
C VAL A 540 23.02 -37.32 -2.14
N PRO A 541 23.08 -36.43 -3.15
CA PRO A 541 24.12 -36.53 -4.18
C PRO A 541 25.54 -36.26 -3.65
N ILE A 542 25.71 -35.40 -2.64
CA ILE A 542 27.01 -35.19 -1.97
C ILE A 542 27.45 -36.49 -1.29
N GLY A 543 26.55 -37.12 -0.53
CA GLY A 543 26.78 -38.37 0.16
C GLY A 543 27.19 -39.52 -0.76
N ASP A 544 26.50 -39.66 -1.89
CA ASP A 544 26.85 -40.65 -2.92
C ASP A 544 28.28 -40.42 -3.44
N TRP A 545 28.66 -39.15 -3.68
CA TRP A 545 30.01 -38.78 -4.10
C TRP A 545 31.07 -39.04 -3.01
N VAL A 546 30.78 -38.65 -1.76
CA VAL A 546 31.67 -38.87 -0.60
C VAL A 546 31.96 -40.36 -0.45
N THR A 547 30.91 -41.18 -0.45
CA THR A 547 30.99 -42.64 -0.31
C THR A 547 31.88 -43.24 -1.40
N LYS A 548 31.59 -42.97 -2.68
CA LYS A 548 32.39 -43.48 -3.79
C LYS A 548 33.85 -43.02 -3.75
N THR A 549 34.11 -41.81 -3.24
CA THR A 549 35.47 -41.26 -3.14
C THR A 549 36.24 -41.90 -1.99
N ALA A 550 35.62 -42.06 -0.82
CA ALA A 550 36.18 -42.74 0.33
C ALA A 550 36.50 -44.21 0.04
N LEU A 551 35.60 -44.94 -0.63
CA LEU A 551 35.82 -46.33 -1.01
C LEU A 551 36.95 -46.49 -2.03
N ARG A 552 37.01 -45.63 -3.05
CA ARG A 552 38.14 -45.60 -4.00
C ARG A 552 39.45 -45.30 -3.30
N TRP A 553 39.44 -44.40 -2.32
CA TRP A 553 40.62 -44.13 -1.50
C TRP A 553 41.02 -45.37 -0.71
N ARG A 554 40.09 -46.01 0.03
CA ARG A 554 40.37 -47.25 0.78
C ARG A 554 40.92 -48.36 -0.10
N LYS A 555 40.42 -48.53 -1.33
CA LYS A 555 40.95 -49.53 -2.26
C LYS A 555 42.42 -49.27 -2.63
N ARG A 556 42.82 -48.01 -2.83
CA ARG A 556 44.22 -47.63 -3.11
C ARG A 556 45.19 -47.85 -1.94
N LEU A 557 44.65 -48.03 -0.73
CA LEU A 557 45.36 -48.35 0.50
C LEU A 557 45.60 -49.87 0.67
N GLU A 558 44.96 -50.72 -0.14
CA GLU A 558 45.14 -52.18 -0.08
C GLU A 558 46.61 -52.59 -0.26
N GLY A 559 47.11 -53.46 0.63
CA GLY A 559 48.51 -53.89 0.65
C GLY A 559 49.53 -52.84 1.10
N LYS A 560 49.10 -51.61 1.41
CA LYS A 560 49.96 -50.53 1.93
C LYS A 560 49.79 -50.28 3.43
N PHE A 561 48.68 -50.76 4.01
CA PHE A 561 48.32 -50.57 5.42
C PHE A 561 47.91 -51.90 6.02
N ALA A 562 47.77 -51.93 7.35
CA ALA A 562 47.21 -53.07 8.04
C ALA A 562 45.81 -53.37 7.52
N ASP A 563 45.48 -54.66 7.42
CA ASP A 563 44.20 -55.10 6.86
C ASP A 563 43.02 -54.57 7.68
N ASP A 564 43.20 -54.26 8.97
CA ASP A 564 42.18 -53.69 9.84
C ASP A 564 41.95 -52.17 9.65
N PHE A 565 42.62 -51.50 8.71
CA PHE A 565 42.43 -50.07 8.45
C PHE A 565 41.01 -49.76 7.95
N LYS A 566 40.30 -48.90 8.69
CA LYS A 566 38.92 -48.47 8.38
C LYS A 566 38.85 -47.05 7.82
N VAL A 567 37.91 -46.82 6.89
CA VAL A 567 37.50 -45.47 6.50
C VAL A 567 36.14 -45.16 7.09
N ALA A 568 36.07 -44.09 7.89
CA ALA A 568 34.82 -43.63 8.48
C ALA A 568 34.14 -42.57 7.62
N ILE A 569 32.84 -42.70 7.41
CA ILE A 569 32.03 -41.84 6.55
C ILE A 569 30.85 -41.32 7.35
N ASN A 570 30.78 -40.00 7.49
CA ASN A 570 29.66 -39.30 8.09
C ASN A 570 28.40 -39.40 7.23
N VAL A 571 27.28 -39.81 7.84
CA VAL A 571 25.98 -39.93 7.16
C VAL A 571 24.94 -39.09 7.88
N SER A 572 24.38 -38.10 7.17
CA SER A 572 23.29 -37.27 7.70
C SER A 572 21.98 -38.04 7.82
N HIS A 573 21.07 -37.57 8.68
CA HIS A 573 19.71 -38.10 8.81
C HIS A 573 18.95 -38.12 7.48
N VAL A 574 19.10 -37.07 6.66
CA VAL A 574 18.44 -36.99 5.35
C VAL A 574 18.88 -38.12 4.43
N GLN A 575 20.19 -38.43 4.39
CA GLN A 575 20.71 -39.54 3.59
C GLN A 575 20.24 -40.89 4.13
N PHE A 576 20.36 -41.10 5.44
CA PHE A 576 19.99 -42.36 6.06
C PHE A 576 18.50 -42.66 5.92
N SER A 577 17.66 -41.62 5.85
CA SER A 577 16.21 -41.70 5.66
C SER A 577 15.79 -42.16 4.27
N GLU A 578 16.65 -42.02 3.25
CA GLU A 578 16.33 -42.41 1.87
C GLU A 578 16.04 -43.92 1.76
N PRO A 579 14.92 -44.32 1.12
CA PRO A 579 14.54 -45.73 0.99
C PRO A 579 15.62 -46.63 0.37
N ASN A 580 16.44 -46.09 -0.54
CA ASN A 580 17.46 -46.83 -1.28
C ASN A 580 18.89 -46.63 -0.76
N PHE A 581 19.08 -45.98 0.41
CA PHE A 581 20.40 -45.68 0.96
C PHE A 581 21.28 -46.93 1.08
N VAL A 582 20.79 -47.96 1.77
CA VAL A 582 21.57 -49.19 2.00
C VAL A 582 21.89 -49.88 0.67
N ALA A 583 20.92 -49.96 -0.25
CA ALA A 583 21.15 -50.55 -1.57
C ALA A 583 22.25 -49.83 -2.36
N LYS A 584 22.28 -48.49 -2.31
CA LYS A 584 23.35 -47.69 -2.93
C LYS A 584 24.71 -47.91 -2.26
N MET A 585 24.75 -48.00 -0.94
CA MET A 585 25.98 -48.26 -0.19
C MET A 585 26.58 -49.62 -0.58
N LEU A 586 25.76 -50.67 -0.63
CA LEU A 586 26.20 -52.01 -1.05
C LEU A 586 26.68 -52.03 -2.49
N ALA A 587 25.98 -51.35 -3.40
CA ALA A 587 26.41 -51.22 -4.79
C ALA A 587 27.75 -50.48 -4.92
N ALA A 588 27.99 -49.45 -4.09
CA ALA A 588 29.25 -48.72 -4.10
C ALA A 588 30.44 -49.56 -3.56
N LEU A 589 30.20 -50.41 -2.55
CA LEU A 589 31.19 -51.38 -2.06
C LEU A 589 31.59 -52.39 -3.14
N ASP A 590 30.59 -52.94 -3.83
CA ASP A 590 30.79 -53.89 -4.94
C ASP A 590 31.55 -53.23 -6.11
N GLU A 591 31.13 -52.02 -6.52
CA GLU A 591 31.81 -51.23 -7.56
C GLU A 591 33.28 -50.94 -7.22
N ALA A 592 33.58 -50.65 -5.95
CA ALA A 592 34.94 -50.37 -5.50
C ALA A 592 35.77 -51.63 -5.17
N GLY A 593 35.14 -52.80 -5.05
CA GLY A 593 35.78 -54.03 -4.60
C GLY A 593 36.36 -53.90 -3.18
N VAL A 594 35.64 -53.22 -2.28
CA VAL A 594 36.02 -53.00 -0.89
C VAL A 594 35.10 -53.81 0.03
N PRO A 595 35.63 -54.76 0.83
CA PRO A 595 34.86 -55.43 1.86
C PRO A 595 34.27 -54.46 2.89
N GLY A 596 33.03 -54.72 3.34
CA GLY A 596 32.33 -53.83 4.28
C GLY A 596 33.05 -53.63 5.62
N HIS A 597 33.85 -54.60 6.08
CA HIS A 597 34.59 -54.49 7.36
C HIS A 597 35.70 -53.43 7.36
N HIS A 598 36.06 -52.89 6.21
CA HIS A 598 36.96 -51.73 6.09
C HIS A 598 36.22 -50.38 6.14
N VAL A 599 34.91 -50.38 6.35
CA VAL A 599 34.08 -49.18 6.32
C VAL A 599 33.34 -49.03 7.63
N GLU A 600 33.36 -47.82 8.14
CA GLU A 600 32.60 -47.38 9.30
C GLU A 600 31.66 -46.26 8.86
N ILE A 601 30.38 -46.36 9.24
CA ILE A 601 29.40 -45.30 9.02
C ILE A 601 29.16 -44.60 10.35
N GLU A 602 29.34 -43.29 10.35
CA GLU A 602 29.11 -42.44 11.53
C GLU A 602 27.71 -41.83 11.42
N LEU A 603 26.89 -42.09 12.44
CA LEU A 603 25.51 -41.63 12.54
C LEU A 603 25.42 -40.60 13.67
N THR A 604 24.73 -39.50 13.43
CA THR A 604 24.44 -38.55 14.51
C THR A 604 23.27 -39.02 15.37
N GLU A 605 23.26 -38.57 16.62
CA GLU A 605 22.18 -38.87 17.57
C GLU A 605 20.78 -38.52 17.06
N SER A 606 20.65 -37.48 16.22
CA SER A 606 19.36 -37.05 15.68
C SER A 606 18.66 -38.11 14.81
N ILE A 607 19.40 -39.12 14.33
CA ILE A 607 18.85 -40.24 13.55
C ILE A 607 17.97 -41.17 14.41
N ALA A 608 18.18 -41.17 15.73
CA ALA A 608 17.51 -42.05 16.69
C ALA A 608 16.03 -41.69 16.99
N ILE A 609 15.51 -40.58 16.45
CA ILE A 609 14.22 -39.99 16.86
C ILE A 609 13.03 -40.46 15.99
N GLU A 610 13.28 -41.07 14.84
CA GLU A 610 12.22 -41.54 13.92
C GLU A 610 12.07 -43.07 13.86
N ASN A 611 10.99 -43.54 13.23
CA ASN A 611 10.48 -44.92 13.20
C ASN A 611 11.55 -46.03 13.42
N LEU A 612 11.59 -46.52 14.68
CA LEU A 612 12.59 -47.47 15.18
C LEU A 612 12.64 -48.77 14.36
N GLU A 613 11.51 -49.24 13.81
CA GLU A 613 11.42 -50.46 13.02
C GLU A 613 12.16 -50.32 11.68
N LEU A 614 12.00 -49.17 11.01
CA LEU A 614 12.67 -48.89 9.74
C LEU A 614 14.18 -48.67 9.93
N LEU A 615 14.56 -48.01 11.03
CA LEU A 615 15.94 -47.82 11.44
C LEU A 615 16.63 -49.18 11.67
N GLN A 616 16.00 -50.07 12.44
CA GLN A 616 16.54 -51.39 12.75
C GLN A 616 16.74 -52.24 11.50
N ALA A 617 15.75 -52.28 10.58
CA ALA A 617 15.87 -53.04 9.34
C ALA A 617 17.08 -52.59 8.48
N ARG A 618 17.33 -51.27 8.40
CA ARG A 618 18.48 -50.73 7.66
C ARG A 618 19.81 -51.06 8.33
N ILE A 619 19.87 -50.97 9.65
CA ILE A 619 21.05 -51.33 10.46
C ILE A 619 21.40 -52.81 10.25
N GLU A 620 20.40 -53.71 10.32
CA GLU A 620 20.61 -55.15 10.09
C GLU A 620 21.16 -55.46 8.70
N MET A 621 20.68 -54.75 7.66
CA MET A 621 21.21 -54.89 6.31
C MET A 621 22.67 -54.44 6.19
N LEU A 622 23.04 -53.30 6.80
CA LEU A 622 24.42 -52.81 6.83
C LEU A 622 25.36 -53.78 7.57
N ARG A 623 24.90 -54.32 8.70
CA ARG A 623 25.63 -55.32 9.48
C ARG A 623 25.82 -56.64 8.73
N THR A 624 24.81 -57.09 7.97
CA THR A 624 24.91 -58.30 7.13
C THR A 624 26.01 -58.15 6.07
N ALA A 625 26.30 -56.92 5.64
CA ALA A 625 27.41 -56.60 4.76
C ALA A 625 28.76 -56.37 5.49
N ASN A 626 28.82 -56.63 6.80
CA ASN A 626 29.96 -56.39 7.69
C ASN A 626 30.41 -54.92 7.78
N ILE A 627 29.52 -53.96 7.53
CA ILE A 627 29.82 -52.53 7.71
C ILE A 627 29.73 -52.18 9.19
N HIS A 628 30.73 -51.46 9.72
CA HIS A 628 30.72 -51.01 11.10
C HIS A 628 29.87 -49.75 11.26
N LEU A 629 29.23 -49.61 12.42
CA LEU A 629 28.41 -48.45 12.76
C LEU A 629 28.96 -47.77 14.02
N SER A 630 29.12 -46.45 13.94
CA SER A 630 29.48 -45.63 15.09
C SER A 630 28.44 -44.52 15.32
N MET A 631 28.29 -44.12 16.59
CA MET A 631 27.49 -42.96 16.96
C MET A 631 28.40 -41.76 17.19
N ASP A 632 28.12 -40.69 16.47
CA ASP A 632 28.83 -39.41 16.49
C ASP A 632 28.16 -38.39 17.43
N ASP A 633 28.92 -37.39 17.89
CA ASP A 633 28.48 -36.30 18.78
C ASP A 633 27.78 -36.75 20.09
N PHE A 634 28.11 -37.93 20.61
CA PHE A 634 27.38 -38.53 21.73
C PHE A 634 27.47 -37.69 23.02
N GLY A 635 26.31 -37.38 23.61
CA GLY A 635 26.20 -36.64 24.87
C GLY A 635 25.84 -35.16 24.73
N THR A 636 25.75 -34.64 23.50
CA THR A 636 25.35 -33.25 23.23
C THR A 636 23.84 -33.07 23.02
N GLY A 637 23.07 -34.16 22.93
CA GLY A 637 21.62 -34.18 22.74
C GLY A 637 20.84 -35.04 23.76
N TYR A 638 19.57 -35.32 23.45
CA TYR A 638 18.67 -36.19 24.23
C TYR A 638 18.58 -37.62 23.68
N SER A 639 19.69 -38.37 23.71
CA SER A 639 19.69 -39.79 23.36
C SER A 639 18.85 -40.57 24.37
N SER A 640 17.83 -41.28 23.91
CA SER A 640 17.22 -42.32 24.73
C SER A 640 18.18 -43.51 24.77
N LEU A 641 18.71 -43.85 25.94
CA LEU A 641 19.52 -45.07 26.17
C LEU A 641 18.86 -46.33 25.58
N ASN A 642 17.53 -46.34 25.52
CA ASN A 642 16.76 -47.39 24.90
C ASN A 642 17.07 -47.52 23.40
N VAL A 643 17.23 -46.43 22.66
CA VAL A 643 17.51 -46.49 21.21
C VAL A 643 18.93 -47.02 20.94
N LEU A 644 19.92 -46.58 21.72
CA LEU A 644 21.30 -47.09 21.61
C LEU A 644 21.39 -48.62 21.76
N GLN A 645 20.60 -49.20 22.68
CA GLN A 645 20.56 -50.64 22.88
C GLN A 645 20.03 -51.41 21.65
N HIS A 646 19.19 -50.79 20.83
CA HIS A 646 18.60 -51.41 19.64
C HIS A 646 19.39 -51.14 18.34
N MET A 647 20.31 -50.16 18.34
CA MET A 647 21.08 -49.80 17.14
C MET A 647 22.28 -50.73 16.87
N HIS A 648 22.61 -51.64 17.79
CA HIS A 648 23.72 -52.60 17.64
C HIS A 648 25.00 -51.95 17.07
N LEU A 649 25.42 -50.86 17.69
CA LEU A 649 26.61 -50.11 17.29
C LEU A 649 27.89 -50.90 17.58
N ASP A 650 28.99 -50.54 16.92
CA ASP A 650 30.32 -51.10 17.18
C ASP A 650 31.20 -50.13 17.98
N ARG A 651 30.95 -48.82 17.83
CA ARG A 651 31.75 -47.77 18.44
C ARG A 651 30.91 -46.57 18.86
N LEU A 652 31.35 -45.89 19.91
CA LEU A 652 30.81 -44.62 20.36
C LEU A 652 31.89 -43.54 20.34
N LYS A 653 31.60 -42.41 19.69
CA LYS A 653 32.49 -41.25 19.57
C LYS A 653 32.17 -40.23 20.68
N ILE A 654 33.18 -39.85 21.45
CA ILE A 654 33.08 -38.88 22.54
C ILE A 654 33.38 -37.50 21.95
N ASP A 655 32.38 -36.62 21.95
CA ASP A 655 32.49 -35.28 21.37
C ASP A 655 33.63 -34.46 22.00
N ARG A 656 34.27 -33.64 21.16
CA ARG A 656 35.38 -32.78 21.56
C ARG A 656 35.04 -31.83 22.71
N SER A 657 33.77 -31.42 22.90
CA SER A 657 33.39 -30.51 23.99
C SER A 657 33.67 -31.10 25.37
N PHE A 658 33.62 -32.43 25.52
CA PHE A 658 33.94 -33.11 26.77
C PHE A 658 35.44 -33.36 26.96
N VAL A 659 36.21 -33.39 25.87
CA VAL A 659 37.67 -33.62 25.88
C VAL A 659 38.46 -32.31 26.02
N SER A 660 37.91 -31.21 25.50
CA SER A 660 38.54 -29.87 25.46
C SER A 660 38.37 -29.03 26.73
N GLY A 661 37.59 -29.48 27.71
CA GLY A 661 37.31 -28.75 28.96
C GLY A 661 38.50 -28.65 29.92
N ASP A 662 38.77 -27.44 30.42
CA ASP A 662 39.85 -27.14 31.39
C ASP A 662 39.44 -27.43 32.86
N ALA A 663 38.19 -27.84 33.12
CA ALA A 663 37.64 -28.05 34.46
C ALA A 663 37.55 -29.53 34.82
N SER A 664 37.80 -29.88 36.08
CA SER A 664 37.68 -31.24 36.63
C SER A 664 36.28 -31.87 36.47
N ASP A 665 35.27 -31.06 36.14
CA ASP A 665 33.88 -31.49 35.97
C ASP A 665 33.56 -32.02 34.57
N ASP A 666 34.19 -31.50 33.50
CA ASP A 666 33.93 -31.92 32.12
C ASP A 666 34.41 -33.36 31.86
N PHE A 667 35.46 -33.77 32.56
CA PHE A 667 36.00 -35.12 32.43
C PHE A 667 35.15 -36.20 33.14
N ASN A 668 34.22 -35.83 34.02
CA ASN A 668 33.26 -36.79 34.60
C ASN A 668 32.26 -37.30 33.56
N MET A 669 31.91 -36.47 32.56
CA MET A 669 31.08 -36.91 31.42
C MET A 669 31.82 -37.98 30.61
N VAL A 670 33.12 -37.76 30.31
CA VAL A 670 33.97 -38.75 29.63
C VAL A 670 33.96 -40.09 30.37
N ARG A 671 34.18 -40.09 31.69
CA ARG A 671 34.11 -41.32 32.52
C ARG A 671 32.76 -42.02 32.45
N THR A 672 31.68 -41.25 32.47
CA THR A 672 30.31 -41.77 32.42
C THR A 672 30.05 -42.44 31.07
N ILE A 673 30.48 -41.80 29.99
CA ILE A 673 30.36 -42.31 28.63
C ILE A 673 31.20 -43.58 28.45
N LEU A 674 32.45 -43.61 28.94
CA LEU A 674 33.30 -44.80 28.92
C LEU A 674 32.68 -45.98 29.69
N ALA A 675 32.16 -45.73 30.89
CA ALA A 675 31.49 -46.76 31.69
C ALA A 675 30.25 -47.32 30.98
N MET A 676 29.45 -46.46 30.35
CA MET A 676 28.28 -46.86 29.58
C MET A 676 28.66 -47.68 28.34
N ALA A 677 29.67 -47.25 27.59
CA ALA A 677 30.18 -47.99 26.43
C ALA A 677 30.65 -49.39 26.85
N GLY A 678 31.35 -49.51 27.97
CA GLY A 678 31.75 -50.79 28.55
C GLY A 678 30.55 -51.70 28.88
N HIS A 679 29.48 -51.16 29.47
CA HIS A 679 28.25 -51.93 29.73
C HIS A 679 27.51 -52.39 28.47
N LEU A 680 27.67 -51.65 27.37
CA LEU A 680 27.06 -51.95 26.07
C LEU A 680 27.99 -52.77 25.15
N ASN A 681 29.20 -53.11 25.61
CA ASN A 681 30.26 -53.75 24.82
C ASN A 681 30.60 -52.97 23.52
N LEU A 682 30.66 -51.64 23.61
CA LEU A 682 31.03 -50.75 22.50
C LEU A 682 32.49 -50.30 22.64
N ASN A 683 33.20 -50.20 21.53
CA ASN A 683 34.50 -49.53 21.50
C ASN A 683 34.32 -48.02 21.63
N THR A 684 35.34 -47.31 22.10
CA THR A 684 35.28 -45.86 22.31
C THR A 684 36.37 -45.12 21.55
N ILE A 685 36.00 -43.99 20.96
CA ILE A 685 36.96 -43.06 20.36
C ILE A 685 36.73 -41.65 20.91
N ALA A 686 37.79 -41.00 21.37
CA ALA A 686 37.72 -39.61 21.84
C ALA A 686 38.16 -38.62 20.76
N GLU A 687 37.34 -37.60 20.54
CA GLU A 687 37.63 -36.54 19.57
C GLU A 687 38.27 -35.31 20.20
N GLY A 688 38.95 -34.50 19.38
CA GLY A 688 39.47 -33.21 19.81
C GLY A 688 40.64 -33.30 20.79
N ILE A 689 41.45 -34.37 20.73
CA ILE A 689 42.68 -34.45 21.52
C ILE A 689 43.69 -33.44 20.97
N GLU A 690 44.06 -32.44 21.77
CA GLU A 690 45.00 -31.38 21.38
C GLU A 690 46.30 -31.40 22.19
N THR A 691 46.29 -31.98 23.39
CA THR A 691 47.43 -31.96 24.32
C THR A 691 47.81 -33.36 24.81
N GLN A 692 49.08 -33.51 25.22
CA GLN A 692 49.56 -34.76 25.84
C GLN A 692 48.82 -35.08 27.14
N ALA A 693 48.40 -34.07 27.91
CA ALA A 693 47.67 -34.26 29.16
C ALA A 693 46.28 -34.89 28.93
N GLN A 694 45.56 -34.46 27.90
CA GLN A 694 44.28 -35.08 27.50
C GLN A 694 44.48 -36.54 27.08
N LEU A 695 45.51 -36.80 26.28
CA LEU A 695 45.86 -38.15 25.84
C LEU A 695 46.16 -39.08 27.03
N ASP A 696 47.03 -38.67 27.95
CA ASP A 696 47.43 -39.48 29.11
C ASP A 696 46.23 -39.80 30.00
N LEU A 697 45.32 -38.84 30.14
CA LEU A 697 44.11 -38.99 30.94
C LEU A 697 43.11 -39.96 30.28
N LEU A 698 42.89 -39.86 28.96
CA LEU A 698 42.04 -40.79 28.21
C LEU A 698 42.58 -42.23 28.23
N VAL A 699 43.90 -42.41 28.10
CA VAL A 699 44.56 -43.72 28.23
C VAL A 699 44.33 -44.29 29.63
N LYS A 700 44.46 -43.46 30.67
CA LYS A 700 44.30 -43.89 32.06
C LYS A 700 42.87 -44.37 32.37
N GLU A 701 41.86 -43.72 31.81
CA GLU A 701 40.46 -44.11 32.00
C GLU A 701 40.01 -45.28 31.10
N GLY A 702 40.88 -45.75 30.20
CA GLY A 702 40.60 -46.91 29.34
C GLY A 702 39.85 -46.58 28.05
N CYS A 703 39.98 -45.36 27.51
CA CYS A 703 39.52 -45.05 26.17
C CYS A 703 40.34 -45.84 25.12
N ASP A 704 39.67 -46.45 24.13
CA ASP A 704 40.33 -47.37 23.19
C ASP A 704 41.13 -46.62 22.12
N ASP A 705 40.45 -45.71 21.43
CA ASP A 705 40.93 -44.99 20.26
C ASP A 705 40.83 -43.46 20.46
N GLY A 706 41.54 -42.69 19.65
CA GLY A 706 41.43 -41.24 19.68
C GLY A 706 41.78 -40.55 18.37
N GLN A 707 41.31 -39.31 18.27
CA GLN A 707 41.47 -38.43 17.12
C GLN A 707 41.62 -36.99 17.62
N GLY A 708 42.45 -36.20 16.94
CA GLY A 708 42.59 -34.78 17.25
C GLY A 708 43.86 -34.17 16.70
N TYR A 709 43.98 -32.85 16.87
CA TYR A 709 45.10 -32.07 16.34
C TYR A 709 46.44 -32.38 17.01
N PHE A 710 46.43 -33.04 18.18
CA PHE A 710 47.62 -33.62 18.78
C PHE A 710 48.33 -34.61 17.83
N PHE A 711 47.57 -35.43 17.11
CA PHE A 711 48.12 -36.37 16.14
C PHE A 711 48.29 -35.74 14.77
N SER A 712 47.20 -35.20 14.23
CA SER A 712 47.19 -34.50 12.94
C SER A 712 45.90 -33.72 12.76
N LYS A 713 46.00 -32.61 12.03
CA LYS A 713 44.84 -31.96 11.42
C LYS A 713 44.32 -32.84 10.28
N PRO A 714 43.08 -32.64 9.81
CA PRO A 714 42.63 -33.26 8.55
C PRO A 714 43.57 -32.89 7.41
N LEU A 715 44.03 -33.89 6.65
CA LEU A 715 45.00 -33.73 5.57
C LEU A 715 44.39 -34.15 4.22
N PRO A 716 44.76 -33.51 3.10
CA PRO A 716 44.43 -34.05 1.78
C PRO A 716 45.16 -35.38 1.54
N GLU A 717 44.67 -36.18 0.60
CA GLU A 717 45.17 -37.55 0.33
C GLU A 717 46.70 -37.66 0.25
N ALA A 718 47.34 -36.77 -0.50
CA ALA A 718 48.79 -36.79 -0.72
C ALA A 718 49.59 -36.50 0.56
N GLU A 719 49.11 -35.55 1.38
CA GLU A 719 49.76 -35.19 2.64
C GLU A 719 49.50 -36.25 3.72
N PHE A 720 48.32 -36.88 3.72
CA PHE A 720 48.01 -37.98 4.64
C PHE A 720 48.98 -39.15 4.44
N ALA A 721 49.26 -39.52 3.18
CA ALA A 721 50.22 -40.57 2.87
C ALA A 721 51.64 -40.25 3.38
N LEU A 722 52.07 -38.99 3.28
CA LEU A 722 53.37 -38.53 3.78
C LEU A 722 53.43 -38.47 5.31
N TRP A 723 52.37 -37.98 5.96
CA TRP A 723 52.26 -37.95 7.41
C TRP A 723 52.37 -39.36 7.98
N LEU A 724 51.64 -40.30 7.39
CA LEU A 724 51.58 -41.68 7.85
C LEU A 724 52.91 -42.42 7.71
N ALA A 725 53.69 -42.16 6.64
CA ALA A 725 55.03 -42.73 6.48
C ALA A 725 56.03 -42.26 7.56
N ASN A 726 55.76 -41.11 8.19
CA ASN A 726 56.63 -40.51 9.20
C ASN A 726 56.09 -40.66 10.64
N PHE A 727 54.85 -41.11 10.81
CA PHE A 727 54.23 -41.30 12.12
C PHE A 727 54.86 -42.51 12.82
N ARG A 728 55.39 -42.31 14.04
CA ARG A 728 56.07 -43.32 14.84
C ARG A 728 55.50 -43.39 16.25
#